data_AF-A0A2H0DQ78-F1
#
_entry.id   AF-A0A2H0DQ78-F1
#
_cell.length_a   1.000
_cell.length_b   1.000
_cell.length_c   1.000
_cell.angle_alpha   90.00
_cell.angle_beta   90.00
_cell.angle_gamma   90.00
#
_symmetry.space_group_name_H-M   'P 1'
#
loop_
_entity.id
_entity.type
_entity.pdbx_description
1 polymer ?
#
loop_
_entity_poly.entity_id
_entity_poly.type
_entity_poly.pdbx_seq_one_letter_code
_entity_poly.pdbx_strand_id
1 'polypeptide(L)'
;MHFHSRFADRAARCLSGLLALAVWISSFGVPAARAAASALAKTAAPSAAPVSLSLPALSGRGSSALPGAALAPALPGGTLPSLAVLATPRVLAAEAAAPTRAAASPAAVSRKFPSPASRAAATAAAVPAVKPQETVRAGVAAAVARLEKAGSAPDAKGAILDGLYFGAAREGVNAADAVDGSGAPKRRADASLKKLAIGELVAAAARSERALDSRLAAVRVLEKVPGAEGRAALEEVAAANPEGGASDYEVHRAALRALDLVHGVLRSLRPISEAHRKAILTDLAAEKPEIVLSDYDRTLAGTKEEISPRMAAALAAVFAADVEIALLTDRPAQPRFKGDITIFQSLAPMSPAQKEKLTVLSDIGAKTSLFDRNGSAVLIEESRSEWTPAERRVLADASRALKARFAEQDFLGNTEVYESDSYERFLPRSLGDEEIAEAGRIVDGVLKEGGLSGTHIVARRPLGAGDVPYVRVSAIDKSAAASRVRRDIRSLERARDTLRWGGGARALRWVGKIFSRFPARPIAARNTLVLGDSFMPEAVAPGADALMAQGAPGARVIAVAAAASPRLDNVFVWPTAGEAASLEILGAVASMPAGEADKKAVAGLFAQRTIAITTYILTTIAFTAISVPVIGWVGYGAVMAVGSLAPIAVGPLNGWLVDKLSARNSMAINTAARVVLDLFPPVLVLLGLINTPMLIIASVANFWILSSVMTTEGAYIKRLAGKKYVGPVNSLLWMNYLVVQVVLALILGFGAVVGMVGPINAYFIAAAINALVILPLVWFTMPNHKPMEPARTDSPRPSASERAAKTRAALLELVKRYRVGLVLLAASILSFVFVWHSPVPVALALAYLVTRTDGAKQLWAGRGRDVGKREQELVERIRAMEADGKNGSDELKAAKSELERWKKSPRIAMLYIALGAMTLGPLQSFAIPRFTEAVTGLPMSSPESTLLFGQYLGALFFGSLIANAAQVRLPELKVPFFGRIAGQRFLQGLVALLAPVWVYTSLAPGSVLASLGAFAAAALLMTLAAKLTNRAWIRILGLGMAGLWLPFFAWGSSWLSPATAMFLTVILAGAVYGPSFVALKTIFEGGLQKNVLGKMIGVQGSLLNAARSVAIGGTAAIYGALNPAFPIFLAVLGGFYAAIGVAFWLAPRFFPGLPKTMLRPGEHQE
;
A
#
# COMPACT_ATOMS: atom_id res chain seq x y z
N MET A 1 -28.41 -29.45 -23.60
CA MET A 1 -29.50 -28.55 -23.15
C MET A 1 -30.37 -29.09 -22.00
N HIS A 2 -30.47 -30.41 -21.75
CA HIS A 2 -31.29 -30.98 -20.65
C HIS A 2 -30.82 -30.73 -19.21
N PHE A 3 -29.57 -30.28 -18.98
CA PHE A 3 -29.05 -30.02 -17.63
C PHE A 3 -29.59 -28.70 -17.02
N HIS A 4 -30.04 -27.75 -17.84
CA HIS A 4 -30.53 -26.45 -17.38
C HIS A 4 -31.97 -26.50 -16.83
N SER A 5 -32.83 -27.42 -17.29
CA SER A 5 -34.20 -27.53 -16.76
C SER A 5 -34.22 -28.16 -15.35
N ARG A 6 -33.51 -29.28 -15.15
CA ARG A 6 -33.43 -29.97 -13.84
C ARG A 6 -32.79 -29.11 -12.74
N PHE A 7 -31.92 -28.17 -13.10
CA PHE A 7 -31.28 -27.25 -12.15
C PHE A 7 -32.20 -26.09 -11.76
N ALA A 8 -32.91 -25.49 -12.73
CA ALA A 8 -33.94 -24.49 -12.44
C ALA A 8 -35.03 -25.07 -11.52
N ASP A 9 -35.33 -26.36 -11.70
CA ASP A 9 -36.34 -27.09 -10.93
C ASP A 9 -35.89 -27.36 -9.48
N ARG A 10 -34.61 -27.68 -9.25
CA ARG A 10 -34.07 -27.84 -7.87
C ARG A 10 -33.92 -26.50 -7.13
N ALA A 11 -33.53 -25.44 -7.85
CA ALA A 11 -33.48 -24.09 -7.30
C ALA A 11 -34.90 -23.57 -6.95
N ALA A 12 -35.88 -23.85 -7.81
CA ALA A 12 -37.29 -23.56 -7.56
C ALA A 12 -37.80 -24.33 -6.33
N ARG A 13 -37.51 -25.63 -6.18
CA ARG A 13 -37.91 -26.41 -4.99
C ARG A 13 -37.29 -25.90 -3.70
N CYS A 14 -36.02 -25.48 -3.73
CA CYS A 14 -35.35 -24.92 -2.55
C CYS A 14 -35.93 -23.53 -2.18
N LEU A 15 -36.24 -22.70 -3.20
CA LEU A 15 -36.92 -21.42 -3.01
C LEU A 15 -38.37 -21.61 -2.52
N SER A 16 -39.09 -22.61 -3.03
CA SER A 16 -40.42 -23.00 -2.56
C SER A 16 -40.39 -23.53 -1.13
N GLY A 17 -39.33 -24.24 -0.72
CA GLY A 17 -39.12 -24.66 0.67
C GLY A 17 -38.88 -23.47 1.60
N LEU A 18 -38.08 -22.48 1.18
CA LEU A 18 -37.89 -21.23 1.93
C LEU A 18 -39.16 -20.37 1.97
N LEU A 19 -39.94 -20.33 0.89
CA LEU A 19 -41.24 -19.67 0.83
C LEU A 19 -42.26 -20.40 1.71
N ALA A 20 -42.29 -21.74 1.72
CA ALA A 20 -43.16 -22.51 2.60
C ALA A 20 -42.79 -22.34 4.08
N LEU A 21 -41.50 -22.26 4.40
CA LEU A 21 -41.02 -21.94 5.76
C LEU A 21 -41.38 -20.50 6.16
N ALA A 22 -41.23 -19.53 5.25
CA ALA A 22 -41.62 -18.14 5.49
C ALA A 22 -43.14 -18.00 5.66
N VAL A 23 -43.93 -18.70 4.83
CA VAL A 23 -45.38 -18.83 4.95
C VAL A 23 -45.74 -19.44 6.31
N TRP A 24 -45.12 -20.56 6.68
CA TRP A 24 -45.36 -21.28 7.95
C TRP A 24 -45.04 -20.42 9.18
N ILE A 25 -43.92 -19.69 9.17
CA ILE A 25 -43.55 -18.73 10.23
C ILE A 25 -44.55 -17.56 10.27
N SER A 26 -45.02 -17.08 9.11
CA SER A 26 -45.97 -15.94 9.03
C SER A 26 -47.43 -16.32 9.36
N SER A 27 -47.82 -17.59 9.22
CA SER A 27 -49.17 -18.06 9.54
C SER A 27 -49.51 -18.01 11.03
N PHE A 28 -48.51 -17.94 11.93
CA PHE A 28 -48.72 -17.73 13.36
C PHE A 28 -49.01 -16.25 13.73
N GLY A 29 -48.82 -15.29 12.82
CA GLY A 29 -49.03 -13.85 13.07
C GLY A 29 -50.42 -13.31 12.72
N VAL A 30 -51.25 -14.08 12.00
CA VAL A 30 -52.57 -13.63 11.49
C VAL A 30 -53.58 -13.29 12.60
N PRO A 31 -53.64 -14.01 13.75
CA PRO A 31 -54.52 -13.62 14.86
C PRO A 31 -54.07 -12.32 15.55
N ALA A 32 -52.76 -12.10 15.69
CA ALA A 32 -52.20 -10.92 16.35
C ALA A 32 -52.31 -9.64 15.50
N ALA A 33 -52.16 -9.76 14.17
CA ALA A 33 -52.35 -8.64 13.25
C ALA A 33 -53.82 -8.17 13.15
N ARG A 34 -54.78 -9.10 13.25
CA ARG A 34 -56.22 -8.76 13.35
C ARG A 34 -56.58 -8.09 14.67
N ALA A 35 -55.93 -8.47 15.78
CA ALA A 35 -56.12 -7.81 17.08
C ALA A 35 -55.51 -6.39 17.12
N ALA A 36 -54.37 -6.16 16.45
CA ALA A 36 -53.77 -4.83 16.33
C ALA A 36 -54.55 -3.91 15.37
N ALA A 37 -55.07 -4.44 14.26
CA ALA A 37 -55.91 -3.68 13.32
C ALA A 37 -57.26 -3.28 13.94
N SER A 38 -57.86 -4.13 14.79
CA SER A 38 -59.09 -3.79 15.51
C SER A 38 -58.88 -2.79 16.65
N ALA A 39 -57.68 -2.76 17.25
CA ALA A 39 -57.28 -1.73 18.21
C ALA A 39 -57.06 -0.36 17.54
N LEU A 40 -56.43 -0.33 16.35
CA LEU A 40 -56.21 0.88 15.56
C LEU A 40 -57.51 1.47 14.97
N ALA A 41 -58.48 0.63 14.64
CA ALA A 41 -59.79 1.09 14.15
C ALA A 41 -60.66 1.75 15.23
N LYS A 42 -60.35 1.55 16.53
CA LYS A 42 -61.11 2.14 17.65
C LYS A 42 -60.57 3.49 18.14
N THR A 43 -59.42 3.95 17.66
CA THR A 43 -58.78 5.21 18.13
C THR A 43 -58.80 6.36 17.10
N ALA A 44 -59.61 6.28 16.05
CA ALA A 44 -59.75 7.37 15.08
C ALA A 44 -61.07 8.14 15.26
N ALA A 45 -61.08 9.07 16.21
CA ALA A 45 -61.94 10.26 16.16
C ALA A 45 -61.11 11.46 16.66
N PRO A 46 -61.00 12.57 15.92
CA PRO A 46 -60.24 13.72 16.36
C PRO A 46 -61.10 14.53 17.34
N SER A 47 -60.73 14.54 18.61
CA SER A 47 -61.21 15.54 19.58
C SER A 47 -60.04 16.43 19.96
N ALA A 48 -60.10 17.67 19.50
CA ALA A 48 -59.26 18.75 19.99
C ALA A 48 -59.82 19.21 21.34
N ALA A 49 -59.09 18.94 22.43
CA ALA A 49 -59.26 19.60 23.71
C ALA A 49 -57.88 19.78 24.38
N PRO A 50 -57.59 20.94 24.99
CA PRO A 50 -56.30 21.20 25.63
C PRO A 50 -56.20 20.42 26.93
N VAL A 51 -55.20 19.55 27.05
CA VAL A 51 -54.90 18.84 28.30
C VAL A 51 -54.07 19.75 29.19
N SER A 52 -54.66 20.16 30.32
CA SER A 52 -53.97 20.73 31.46
C SER A 52 -53.19 19.64 32.21
N LEU A 53 -51.91 19.88 32.45
CA LEU A 53 -51.03 19.04 33.26
C LEU A 53 -51.46 19.11 34.73
N SER A 54 -51.91 17.99 35.28
CA SER A 54 -52.02 17.77 36.73
C SER A 54 -50.97 16.75 37.17
N LEU A 55 -50.09 17.18 38.08
CA LEU A 55 -49.08 16.34 38.74
C LEU A 55 -49.77 15.47 39.81
N PRO A 56 -49.56 14.14 39.85
CA PRO A 56 -49.95 13.36 41.00
C PRO A 56 -48.85 13.43 42.06
N ALA A 57 -49.24 13.88 43.26
CA ALA A 57 -48.47 13.76 44.48
C ALA A 57 -48.34 12.28 44.87
N LEU A 58 -47.10 11.81 45.07
CA LEU A 58 -46.80 10.48 45.61
C LEU A 58 -46.65 10.56 47.13
N SER A 59 -47.62 9.98 47.83
CA SER A 59 -47.57 9.74 49.29
C SER A 59 -47.81 8.26 49.60
N GLY A 60 -46.93 7.67 50.41
CA GLY A 60 -47.07 6.35 51.06
C GLY A 60 -45.73 5.60 51.11
N ARG A 61 -44.91 5.66 52.17
CA ARG A 61 -44.92 4.84 53.43
C ARG A 61 -45.15 3.33 53.17
N GLY A 62 -44.30 2.38 53.57
CA GLY A 62 -43.05 2.40 54.35
C GLY A 62 -42.48 0.98 54.63
N SER A 63 -41.34 0.96 55.33
CA SER A 63 -40.68 -0.14 56.11
C SER A 63 -40.24 -1.43 55.39
N SER A 64 -39.02 -1.96 55.55
CA SER A 64 -38.19 -2.22 56.75
C SER A 64 -36.71 -2.49 56.33
N ALA A 65 -35.71 -1.81 56.90
CA ALA A 65 -34.84 -2.17 58.03
C ALA A 65 -33.68 -3.15 57.72
N LEU A 66 -32.42 -2.64 57.72
CA LEU A 66 -31.20 -3.14 58.42
C LEU A 66 -29.91 -2.44 57.87
N PRO A 67 -28.78 -2.42 58.61
CA PRO A 67 -28.09 -1.17 58.94
C PRO A 67 -26.66 -0.99 58.37
N GLY A 68 -26.27 0.28 58.23
CA GLY A 68 -25.01 0.86 58.72
C GLY A 68 -23.66 0.33 58.21
N ALA A 69 -22.99 1.12 57.36
CA ALA A 69 -21.62 1.60 57.62
C ALA A 69 -21.29 2.77 56.68
N ALA A 70 -20.87 3.88 57.27
CA ALA A 70 -20.57 5.15 56.62
C ALA A 70 -19.16 5.17 55.98
N LEU A 71 -19.01 5.95 54.91
CA LEU A 71 -17.94 6.95 54.67
C LEU A 71 -17.91 7.33 53.18
N ALA A 72 -18.43 8.51 52.84
CA ALA A 72 -18.16 9.18 51.56
C ALA A 72 -17.95 10.69 51.84
N PRO A 73 -16.86 11.31 51.35
CA PRO A 73 -16.63 12.73 51.52
C PRO A 73 -17.39 13.55 50.46
N ALA A 74 -17.78 14.75 50.87
CA ALA A 74 -18.55 15.72 50.13
C ALA A 74 -17.88 16.17 48.82
N LEU A 75 -18.68 16.29 47.75
CA LEU A 75 -18.34 17.03 46.53
C LEU A 75 -18.90 18.46 46.63
N PRO A 76 -18.12 19.51 46.31
CA PRO A 76 -18.61 20.88 46.31
C PRO A 76 -19.47 21.15 45.07
N GLY A 77 -20.64 21.75 45.31
CA GLY A 77 -21.55 22.22 44.27
C GLY A 77 -20.96 23.39 43.48
N GLY A 78 -20.76 23.17 42.18
CA GLY A 78 -20.47 24.21 41.20
C GLY A 78 -21.74 24.59 40.45
N THR A 79 -22.17 25.84 40.61
CA THR A 79 -23.24 26.49 39.87
C THR A 79 -22.93 26.55 38.36
N LEU A 80 -23.86 26.08 37.54
CA LEU A 80 -23.84 26.27 36.08
C LEU A 80 -24.19 27.73 35.74
N PRO A 81 -23.50 28.41 34.81
CA PRO A 81 -23.90 29.73 34.35
C PRO A 81 -25.09 29.61 33.39
N SER A 82 -26.13 30.42 33.64
CA SER A 82 -27.26 30.64 32.74
C SER A 82 -26.78 31.28 31.44
N LEU A 83 -27.00 30.62 30.31
CA LEU A 83 -26.80 31.21 28.99
C LEU A 83 -28.00 32.09 28.62
N ALA A 84 -27.75 33.39 28.55
CA ALA A 84 -28.69 34.39 28.06
C ALA A 84 -28.97 34.17 26.56
N VAL A 85 -30.27 34.21 26.22
CA VAL A 85 -30.80 34.20 24.86
C VAL A 85 -30.37 35.51 24.18
N LEU A 86 -29.57 35.40 23.10
CA LEU A 86 -29.19 36.54 22.27
C LEU A 86 -30.05 36.56 21.00
N ALA A 87 -30.75 37.67 20.86
CA ALA A 87 -31.66 37.99 19.78
C ALA A 87 -30.96 37.98 18.40
N THR A 88 -31.76 37.65 17.39
CA THR A 88 -31.44 37.69 15.97
C THR A 88 -30.99 39.07 15.50
N PRO A 89 -29.97 39.19 14.62
CA PRO A 89 -29.79 40.40 13.83
C PRO A 89 -30.38 40.23 12.42
N ARG A 90 -31.15 41.25 12.04
CA ARG A 90 -31.61 41.56 10.69
C ARG A 90 -30.42 41.75 9.75
N VAL A 91 -30.56 41.23 8.53
CA VAL A 91 -29.68 41.48 7.39
C VAL A 91 -29.95 42.87 6.83
N LEU A 92 -28.92 43.72 6.75
CA LEU A 92 -28.87 44.88 5.87
C LEU A 92 -27.59 44.79 5.03
N ALA A 93 -27.76 45.04 3.74
CA ALA A 93 -26.70 45.08 2.73
C ALA A 93 -25.96 46.42 2.76
N ALA A 94 -24.65 46.41 2.52
CA ALA A 94 -23.93 47.40 1.70
C ALA A 94 -22.42 47.10 1.61
N GLU A 95 -21.97 47.00 0.36
CA GLU A 95 -20.79 47.60 -0.29
C GLU A 95 -19.33 47.50 0.23
N ALA A 96 -18.47 47.62 -0.77
CA ALA A 96 -17.06 47.29 -0.85
C ALA A 96 -16.10 48.35 -0.28
N ALA A 97 -14.94 47.90 0.20
CA ALA A 97 -13.67 48.63 0.10
C ALA A 97 -12.46 47.70 0.38
N ALA A 98 -11.51 47.65 -0.55
CA ALA A 98 -10.07 47.47 -0.26
C ALA A 98 -9.51 48.84 0.21
N PRO A 99 -8.30 49.02 0.83
CA PRO A 99 -7.07 48.25 0.60
C PRO A 99 -6.06 48.17 1.79
N THR A 100 -4.83 47.75 1.45
CA THR A 100 -3.49 48.13 1.97
C THR A 100 -2.74 47.30 3.04
N ARG A 101 -1.52 46.93 2.59
CA ARG A 101 -0.28 46.52 3.28
C ARG A 101 0.03 47.27 4.59
N ALA A 102 0.65 46.56 5.53
CA ALA A 102 1.82 47.07 6.26
C ALA A 102 2.68 45.91 6.79
N ALA A 103 3.99 46.07 6.66
CA ALA A 103 5.04 45.21 7.20
C ALA A 103 5.48 45.73 8.58
N ALA A 104 5.91 44.83 9.48
CA ALA A 104 6.93 45.14 10.49
C ALA A 104 7.50 43.83 11.07
N SER A 105 8.82 43.78 11.17
CA SER A 105 9.63 42.76 11.84
C SER A 105 10.18 43.36 13.17
N PRO A 106 11.04 42.67 13.95
CA PRO A 106 10.71 42.07 15.24
C PRO A 106 11.33 42.79 16.45
N ALA A 107 10.74 42.59 17.64
CA ALA A 107 11.36 43.01 18.90
C ALA A 107 11.90 41.81 19.69
N ALA A 108 13.19 41.91 20.02
CA ALA A 108 13.97 40.97 20.80
C ALA A 108 13.54 40.93 22.27
N VAL A 109 13.55 39.74 22.88
CA VAL A 109 13.58 39.57 24.34
C VAL A 109 14.76 38.69 24.71
N SER A 110 15.76 39.36 25.28
CA SER A 110 16.90 38.81 26.01
C SER A 110 16.43 38.20 27.33
N ARG A 111 16.75 36.93 27.59
CA ARG A 111 16.93 36.41 28.96
C ARG A 111 18.14 35.47 29.01
N LYS A 112 19.20 35.92 29.67
CA LYS A 112 20.30 35.11 30.22
C LYS A 112 19.78 34.29 31.40
N PHE A 113 20.35 33.10 31.61
CA PHE A 113 20.75 32.42 32.87
C PHE A 113 20.89 30.89 32.62
N PRO A 114 21.61 30.12 33.45
CA PRO A 114 23.07 29.95 33.46
C PRO A 114 23.49 28.50 33.08
N SER A 115 24.80 28.33 32.87
CA SER A 115 25.47 27.02 32.72
C SER A 115 25.37 26.19 34.00
N PRO A 116 25.31 24.85 33.89
CA PRO A 116 25.94 23.99 34.88
C PRO A 116 26.88 22.98 34.21
N ALA A 117 28.15 23.35 34.16
CA ALA A 117 29.25 22.41 34.28
C ALA A 117 29.36 22.02 35.76
N SER A 118 28.99 20.78 36.10
CA SER A 118 29.56 19.94 37.16
C SER A 118 28.57 18.83 37.57
N ARG A 119 28.73 17.65 36.98
CA ARG A 119 28.54 16.36 37.64
C ARG A 119 29.23 15.30 36.80
N ALA A 120 30.52 15.15 37.06
CA ALA A 120 31.25 13.95 36.73
C ALA A 120 31.01 12.89 37.83
N ALA A 121 31.16 11.63 37.42
CA ALA A 121 31.32 10.41 38.22
C ALA A 121 30.07 9.75 38.82
N ALA A 122 29.59 8.69 38.14
CA ALA A 122 29.51 7.34 38.70
C ALA A 122 29.18 6.29 37.62
N THR A 123 30.18 5.45 37.34
CA THR A 123 30.13 4.04 36.88
C THR A 123 29.31 3.65 35.64
N ALA A 124 29.99 3.66 34.49
CA ALA A 124 29.66 2.83 33.34
C ALA A 124 30.47 1.53 33.40
N ALA A 125 29.81 0.38 33.38
CA ALA A 125 30.44 -0.90 33.05
C ALA A 125 30.71 -0.90 31.54
N ALA A 126 31.99 -0.84 31.17
CA ALA A 126 32.44 -0.84 29.79
C ALA A 126 32.35 -2.26 29.20
N VAL A 127 31.58 -2.41 28.12
CA VAL A 127 31.81 -3.45 27.12
C VAL A 127 32.97 -2.96 26.26
N PRO A 128 34.07 -3.71 26.10
CA PRO A 128 35.20 -3.24 25.31
C PRO A 128 34.79 -3.09 23.84
N ALA A 129 34.95 -1.88 23.31
CA ALA A 129 34.89 -1.63 21.88
C ALA A 129 36.10 -2.32 21.24
N VAL A 130 35.83 -3.38 20.47
CA VAL A 130 36.83 -4.05 19.63
C VAL A 130 37.42 -3.01 18.69
N LYS A 131 38.73 -2.81 18.76
CA LYS A 131 39.44 -1.87 17.89
C LYS A 131 39.35 -2.39 16.44
N PRO A 132 38.94 -1.58 15.45
CA PRO A 132 38.84 -2.02 14.05
C PRO A 132 40.13 -2.61 13.46
N GLN A 133 41.28 -2.33 14.06
CA GLN A 133 42.58 -2.91 13.66
C GLN A 133 42.73 -4.39 14.03
N GLU A 134 42.08 -4.88 15.09
CA GLU A 134 42.17 -6.29 15.50
C GLU A 134 41.35 -7.20 14.58
N THR A 135 40.21 -6.74 14.07
CA THR A 135 39.38 -7.49 13.12
C THR A 135 40.00 -7.60 11.73
N VAL A 136 40.77 -6.59 11.28
CA VAL A 136 41.52 -6.67 10.02
C VAL A 136 42.70 -7.66 10.15
N ARG A 137 43.46 -7.59 11.25
CA ARG A 137 44.53 -8.58 11.52
C ARG A 137 43.97 -10.00 11.64
N ALA A 138 42.83 -10.18 12.30
CA ALA A 138 42.17 -11.48 12.41
C ALA A 138 41.68 -12.01 11.06
N GLY A 139 41.11 -11.14 10.21
CA GLY A 139 40.67 -11.52 8.85
C GLY A 139 41.83 -11.91 7.93
N VAL A 140 42.93 -11.15 7.97
CA VAL A 140 44.15 -11.48 7.22
C VAL A 140 44.80 -12.76 7.76
N ALA A 141 44.90 -12.91 9.08
CA ALA A 141 45.44 -14.13 9.69
C ALA A 141 44.59 -15.37 9.35
N ALA A 142 43.27 -15.25 9.33
CA ALA A 142 42.37 -16.34 8.94
C ALA A 142 42.51 -16.69 7.45
N ALA A 143 42.71 -15.71 6.57
CA ALA A 143 42.96 -15.96 5.16
C ALA A 143 44.34 -16.58 4.90
N VAL A 144 45.38 -16.14 5.61
CA VAL A 144 46.72 -16.76 5.59
C VAL A 144 46.66 -18.21 6.07
N ALA A 145 45.97 -18.49 7.18
CA ALA A 145 45.76 -19.85 7.66
C ALA A 145 44.98 -20.72 6.66
N ARG A 146 44.02 -20.15 5.93
CA ARG A 146 43.31 -20.85 4.84
C ARG A 146 44.23 -21.11 3.65
N LEU A 147 45.12 -20.18 3.30
CA LEU A 147 46.11 -20.34 2.23
C LEU A 147 47.14 -21.44 2.55
N GLU A 148 47.58 -21.50 3.80
CA GLU A 148 48.45 -22.57 4.30
C GLU A 148 47.73 -23.92 4.25
N LYS A 149 46.46 -23.96 4.70
CA LYS A 149 45.66 -25.18 4.72
C LYS A 149 45.23 -25.65 3.32
N ALA A 150 45.17 -24.76 2.34
CA ALA A 150 44.90 -25.09 0.95
C ALA A 150 46.05 -25.87 0.28
N GLY A 151 47.24 -25.95 0.90
CA GLY A 151 48.34 -26.77 0.42
C GLY A 151 48.79 -26.38 -1.00
N SER A 152 49.11 -27.34 -1.85
CA SER A 152 49.49 -27.12 -3.25
C SER A 152 48.29 -27.04 -4.22
N ALA A 153 47.04 -27.03 -3.73
CA ALA A 153 45.85 -26.97 -4.58
C ALA A 153 45.67 -25.55 -5.17
N PRO A 154 45.95 -25.34 -6.48
CA PRO A 154 45.98 -24.00 -7.08
C PRO A 154 44.61 -23.32 -7.05
N ASP A 155 43.55 -24.09 -7.29
CA ASP A 155 42.16 -23.62 -7.35
C ASP A 155 41.66 -23.11 -5.97
N ALA A 156 42.08 -23.76 -4.89
CA ALA A 156 41.71 -23.36 -3.53
C ALA A 156 42.46 -22.10 -3.09
N LYS A 157 43.74 -21.98 -3.46
CA LYS A 157 44.53 -20.76 -3.23
C LYS A 157 44.01 -19.59 -4.06
N GLY A 158 43.67 -19.81 -5.32
CA GLY A 158 43.04 -18.82 -6.21
C GLY A 158 41.75 -18.27 -5.61
N ALA A 159 40.83 -19.13 -5.16
CA ALA A 159 39.57 -18.69 -4.55
C ALA A 159 39.76 -17.88 -3.24
N ILE A 160 40.78 -18.20 -2.44
CA ILE A 160 41.08 -17.44 -1.21
C ILE A 160 41.71 -16.09 -1.54
N LEU A 161 42.59 -16.04 -2.54
CA LEU A 161 43.21 -14.80 -3.02
C LEU A 161 42.19 -13.90 -3.72
N ASP A 162 41.30 -14.46 -4.54
CA ASP A 162 40.20 -13.73 -5.19
C ASP A 162 39.26 -13.12 -4.15
N GLY A 163 38.96 -13.85 -3.08
CA GLY A 163 38.21 -13.30 -1.93
C GLY A 163 38.94 -12.17 -1.21
N LEU A 164 40.28 -12.11 -1.28
CA LEU A 164 41.09 -11.05 -0.68
C LEU A 164 41.22 -9.83 -1.61
N TYR A 165 41.38 -10.06 -2.92
CA TYR A 165 41.61 -9.05 -3.94
C TYR A 165 40.32 -8.41 -4.47
N PHE A 166 39.24 -9.16 -4.59
CA PHE A 166 37.94 -8.67 -5.06
C PHE A 166 36.96 -8.34 -3.92
N GLY A 167 37.42 -8.44 -2.67
CA GLY A 167 36.66 -8.06 -1.48
C GLY A 167 35.52 -9.03 -1.17
N ALA A 168 35.82 -10.11 -0.45
CA ALA A 168 34.78 -10.88 0.23
C ALA A 168 34.02 -9.96 1.17
N ALA A 169 32.69 -10.04 1.13
CA ALA A 169 31.80 -9.32 2.02
C ALA A 169 32.32 -9.41 3.46
N ARG A 170 32.56 -8.26 4.09
CA ARG A 170 32.88 -8.18 5.52
C ARG A 170 31.89 -9.05 6.29
N GLU A 171 32.39 -9.99 7.10
CA GLU A 171 31.59 -10.75 8.07
C GLU A 171 30.81 -9.74 8.93
N GLY A 172 29.51 -9.59 8.63
CA GLY A 172 28.66 -8.52 9.17
C GLY A 172 27.60 -8.02 8.18
N VAL A 173 27.78 -8.25 6.88
CA VAL A 173 26.71 -8.13 5.88
C VAL A 173 26.09 -9.52 5.72
N ASN A 174 24.78 -9.65 5.95
CA ASN A 174 24.06 -10.92 5.83
C ASN A 174 24.39 -11.59 4.49
N ALA A 175 25.00 -12.79 4.54
CA ALA A 175 25.35 -13.59 3.36
C ALA A 175 24.13 -13.96 2.48
N ALA A 176 22.91 -13.72 2.97
CA ALA A 176 21.66 -13.87 2.23
C ALA A 176 21.43 -12.79 1.14
N ASP A 177 22.15 -11.66 1.17
CA ASP A 177 21.99 -10.56 0.20
C ASP A 177 23.02 -10.55 -0.92
N ALA A 178 24.02 -11.44 -0.87
CA ALA A 178 24.81 -11.74 -2.06
C ALA A 178 23.89 -12.47 -3.03
N VAL A 179 23.46 -11.78 -4.08
CA VAL A 179 22.88 -12.45 -5.24
C VAL A 179 23.96 -13.38 -5.74
N ASP A 180 23.77 -14.66 -5.47
CA ASP A 180 24.50 -15.73 -6.11
C ASP A 180 24.12 -15.67 -7.59
N GLY A 181 24.79 -14.78 -8.34
CA GLY A 181 24.72 -14.71 -9.79
C GLY A 181 25.21 -16.00 -10.45
N SER A 182 25.72 -16.94 -9.63
CA SER A 182 26.12 -18.28 -10.00
C SER A 182 25.18 -19.38 -9.49
N GLY A 183 23.91 -19.07 -9.19
CA GLY A 183 22.85 -20.05 -8.85
C GLY A 183 22.61 -21.18 -9.90
N ALA A 184 23.55 -21.40 -10.82
CA ALA A 184 23.85 -22.71 -11.34
C ALA A 184 23.94 -23.72 -10.18
N PRO A 185 23.03 -24.71 -10.10
CA PRO A 185 23.29 -25.88 -9.26
C PRO A 185 24.70 -26.38 -9.57
N LYS A 186 25.40 -26.95 -8.57
CA LYS A 186 26.62 -27.77 -8.77
C LYS A 186 26.26 -29.00 -9.63
N ARG A 187 25.88 -28.78 -10.89
CA ARG A 187 25.63 -29.78 -11.90
C ARG A 187 26.98 -30.11 -12.50
N ARG A 188 27.24 -31.41 -12.58
CA ARG A 188 28.44 -31.97 -13.21
C ARG A 188 28.67 -31.22 -14.53
N ALA A 189 29.76 -30.48 -14.62
CA ALA A 189 30.27 -30.02 -15.90
C ALA A 189 30.22 -31.22 -16.84
N ASP A 190 29.53 -31.06 -17.96
CA ASP A 190 29.25 -32.14 -18.88
C ASP A 190 30.60 -32.78 -19.26
N ALA A 191 30.89 -33.96 -18.70
CA ALA A 191 32.22 -34.57 -18.81
C ALA A 191 32.57 -34.85 -20.28
N SER A 192 31.55 -34.85 -21.14
CA SER A 192 31.60 -34.87 -22.60
C SER A 192 32.36 -33.67 -23.19
N LEU A 193 32.25 -32.45 -22.65
CA LEU A 193 32.90 -31.26 -23.18
C LEU A 193 34.43 -31.33 -23.12
N LYS A 194 34.99 -32.00 -22.10
CA LYS A 194 36.45 -32.16 -21.97
C LYS A 194 37.08 -33.05 -23.05
N LYS A 195 36.26 -33.80 -23.79
CA LYS A 195 36.72 -34.70 -24.86
C LYS A 195 36.60 -34.07 -26.26
N LEU A 196 35.99 -32.88 -26.37
CA LEU A 196 35.78 -32.19 -27.63
C LEU A 196 37.07 -31.50 -28.10
N ALA A 197 37.27 -31.44 -29.41
CA ALA A 197 38.35 -30.66 -30.00
C ALA A 197 38.13 -29.14 -29.79
N ILE A 198 39.18 -28.32 -29.88
CA ILE A 198 39.09 -26.85 -29.68
C ILE A 198 38.01 -26.23 -30.59
N GLY A 199 37.96 -26.60 -31.88
CA GLY A 199 36.94 -26.10 -32.81
C GLY A 199 35.51 -26.49 -32.42
N GLU A 200 35.31 -27.68 -31.83
CA GLU A 200 34.01 -28.11 -31.33
C GLU A 200 33.61 -27.37 -30.05
N LEU A 201 34.58 -27.04 -29.19
CA LEU A 201 34.38 -26.21 -28.00
C LEU A 201 34.02 -24.76 -28.37
N VAL A 202 34.69 -24.19 -29.38
CA VAL A 202 34.35 -22.88 -29.93
C VAL A 202 32.93 -22.89 -30.48
N ALA A 203 32.58 -23.88 -31.32
CA ALA A 203 31.22 -24.04 -31.83
C ALA A 203 30.19 -24.26 -30.71
N ALA A 204 30.56 -24.98 -29.64
CA ALA A 204 29.70 -25.21 -28.48
C ALA A 204 29.42 -23.92 -27.71
N ALA A 205 30.42 -23.05 -27.55
CA ALA A 205 30.29 -21.75 -26.89
C ALA A 205 29.56 -20.71 -27.77
N ALA A 206 29.84 -20.71 -29.08
CA ALA A 206 29.36 -19.71 -30.03
C ALA A 206 27.92 -19.94 -30.53
N ARG A 207 27.31 -21.12 -30.36
CA ARG A 207 25.95 -21.39 -30.87
C ARG A 207 24.85 -20.85 -29.95
N SER A 208 24.13 -19.81 -30.36
CA SER A 208 23.07 -19.16 -29.57
C SER A 208 21.91 -20.08 -29.19
N GLU A 209 21.65 -21.11 -29.99
CA GLU A 209 20.59 -22.10 -29.75
C GLU A 209 20.89 -23.05 -28.58
N ARG A 210 22.14 -23.12 -28.10
CA ARG A 210 22.51 -23.93 -26.94
C ARG A 210 22.19 -23.19 -25.64
N ALA A 211 21.87 -23.95 -24.60
CA ALA A 211 21.63 -23.41 -23.26
C ALA A 211 22.87 -22.67 -22.74
N LEU A 212 22.66 -21.52 -22.08
CA LEU A 212 23.72 -20.64 -21.57
C LEU A 212 24.76 -21.40 -20.71
N ASP A 213 24.30 -22.27 -19.80
CA ASP A 213 25.18 -23.05 -18.92
C ASP A 213 26.17 -23.94 -19.71
N SER A 214 25.71 -24.55 -20.80
CA SER A 214 26.55 -25.40 -21.67
C SER A 214 27.62 -24.57 -22.38
N ARG A 215 27.23 -23.37 -22.85
CA ARG A 215 28.12 -22.43 -23.54
C ARG A 215 29.19 -21.88 -22.61
N LEU A 216 28.80 -21.47 -21.40
CA LEU A 216 29.73 -21.02 -20.36
C LEU A 216 30.67 -22.14 -19.89
N ALA A 217 30.17 -23.38 -19.80
CA ALA A 217 31.01 -24.53 -19.50
C ALA A 217 32.08 -24.77 -20.59
N ALA A 218 31.74 -24.58 -21.87
CA ALA A 218 32.71 -24.67 -22.96
C ALA A 218 33.80 -23.57 -22.86
N VAL A 219 33.43 -22.33 -22.54
CA VAL A 219 34.41 -21.24 -22.28
C VAL A 219 35.38 -21.61 -21.16
N ARG A 220 34.90 -22.18 -20.06
CA ARG A 220 35.75 -22.65 -18.94
C ARG A 220 36.70 -23.79 -19.32
N VAL A 221 36.37 -24.58 -20.35
CA VAL A 221 37.30 -25.58 -20.88
C VAL A 221 38.36 -24.90 -21.75
N LEU A 222 37.97 -23.95 -22.60
CA LEU A 222 38.88 -23.15 -23.43
C LEU A 222 39.87 -22.32 -22.60
N GLU A 223 39.43 -21.78 -21.46
CA GLU A 223 40.29 -21.10 -20.47
C GLU A 223 41.48 -21.94 -20.02
N LYS A 224 41.36 -23.28 -20.03
CA LYS A 224 42.44 -24.19 -19.61
C LYS A 224 43.40 -24.58 -20.74
N VAL A 225 43.16 -24.11 -21.96
CA VAL A 225 44.00 -24.40 -23.12
C VAL A 225 45.13 -23.36 -23.18
N PRO A 226 46.40 -23.76 -22.94
CA PRO A 226 47.51 -22.82 -22.96
C PRO A 226 47.90 -22.41 -24.39
N GLY A 227 48.67 -21.32 -24.50
CA GLY A 227 49.31 -20.91 -25.75
C GLY A 227 48.40 -20.17 -26.74
N ALA A 228 48.89 -20.04 -27.98
CA ALA A 228 48.25 -19.22 -29.01
C ALA A 228 46.90 -19.78 -29.48
N GLU A 229 46.72 -21.10 -29.46
CA GLU A 229 45.48 -21.76 -29.89
C GLU A 229 44.31 -21.47 -28.93
N GLY A 230 44.55 -21.58 -27.62
CA GLY A 230 43.54 -21.23 -26.59
C GLY A 230 43.16 -19.75 -26.66
N ARG A 231 44.16 -18.87 -26.86
CA ARG A 231 43.93 -17.44 -27.09
C ARG A 231 43.07 -17.19 -28.32
N ALA A 232 43.42 -17.78 -29.47
CA ALA A 232 42.67 -17.61 -30.72
C ALA A 232 41.22 -18.10 -30.58
N ALA A 233 41.02 -19.25 -29.93
CA ALA A 233 39.69 -19.81 -29.67
C ALA A 233 38.83 -18.91 -28.78
N LEU A 234 39.39 -18.36 -27.70
CA LEU A 234 38.65 -17.42 -26.84
C LEU A 234 38.37 -16.08 -27.55
N GLU A 235 39.30 -15.60 -28.39
CA GLU A 235 39.07 -14.41 -29.23
C GLU A 235 37.93 -14.64 -30.23
N GLU A 236 37.86 -15.84 -30.83
CA GLU A 236 36.76 -16.24 -31.74
C GLU A 236 35.42 -16.30 -31.00
N VAL A 237 35.36 -16.93 -29.82
CA VAL A 237 34.13 -16.98 -29.00
C VAL A 237 33.71 -15.58 -28.56
N ALA A 238 34.65 -14.71 -28.18
CA ALA A 238 34.36 -13.33 -27.83
C ALA A 238 33.80 -12.53 -29.02
N ALA A 239 34.23 -12.82 -30.26
CA ALA A 239 33.72 -12.16 -31.46
C ALA A 239 32.33 -12.69 -31.92
N ALA A 240 31.91 -13.87 -31.45
CA ALA A 240 30.70 -14.52 -31.92
C ALA A 240 29.38 -13.78 -31.57
N ASN A 241 28.41 -13.84 -32.48
CA ASN A 241 27.04 -13.30 -32.35
C ASN A 241 26.94 -11.87 -31.81
N PRO A 242 27.51 -10.86 -32.49
CA PRO A 242 27.44 -9.45 -32.05
C PRO A 242 26.01 -8.97 -31.78
N GLU A 243 25.06 -9.40 -32.60
CA GLU A 243 23.63 -9.08 -32.47
C GLU A 243 22.84 -9.99 -31.51
N GLY A 244 23.55 -10.87 -30.79
CA GLY A 244 22.95 -11.84 -29.87
C GLY A 244 22.24 -11.23 -28.67
N GLY A 245 21.46 -12.04 -27.96
CA GLY A 245 20.67 -11.62 -26.79
C GLY A 245 21.50 -11.54 -25.49
N ALA A 246 20.81 -11.49 -24.35
CA ALA A 246 21.45 -11.44 -23.03
C ALA A 246 22.42 -12.61 -22.79
N SER A 247 22.03 -13.84 -23.17
CA SER A 247 22.87 -15.03 -23.03
C SER A 247 24.17 -14.94 -23.84
N ASP A 248 24.12 -14.40 -25.07
CA ASP A 248 25.33 -14.22 -25.89
C ASP A 248 26.28 -13.19 -25.29
N TYR A 249 25.72 -12.16 -24.66
CA TYR A 249 26.50 -11.13 -23.96
C TYR A 249 27.29 -11.71 -22.78
N GLU A 250 26.68 -12.63 -22.01
CA GLU A 250 27.35 -13.28 -20.89
C GLU A 250 28.45 -14.25 -21.35
N VAL A 251 28.25 -14.95 -22.47
CA VAL A 251 29.31 -15.79 -23.08
C VAL A 251 30.47 -14.93 -23.57
N HIS A 252 30.18 -13.81 -24.24
CA HIS A 252 31.18 -12.83 -24.64
C HIS A 252 31.99 -12.31 -23.43
N ARG A 253 31.31 -11.93 -22.34
CA ARG A 253 31.96 -11.50 -21.09
C ARG A 253 32.86 -12.59 -20.51
N ALA A 254 32.37 -13.83 -20.44
CA ALA A 254 33.14 -14.95 -19.91
C ALA A 254 34.40 -15.23 -20.74
N ALA A 255 34.31 -15.17 -22.08
CA ALA A 255 35.45 -15.37 -22.96
C ALA A 255 36.50 -14.26 -22.81
N LEU A 256 36.08 -12.99 -22.75
CA LEU A 256 37.00 -11.87 -22.50
C LEU A 256 37.63 -11.92 -21.11
N ARG A 257 36.89 -12.36 -20.09
CA ARG A 257 37.43 -12.56 -18.73
C ARG A 257 38.50 -13.66 -18.73
N ALA A 258 38.26 -14.78 -19.42
CA ALA A 258 39.23 -15.86 -19.56
C ALA A 258 40.50 -15.42 -20.32
N LEU A 259 40.35 -14.62 -21.40
CA LEU A 259 41.49 -14.05 -22.14
C LEU A 259 42.40 -13.21 -21.25
N ASP A 260 41.79 -12.37 -20.42
CA ASP A 260 42.51 -11.52 -19.48
C ASP A 260 43.21 -12.35 -18.39
N LEU A 261 42.49 -13.29 -17.75
CA LEU A 261 43.03 -14.11 -16.66
C LEU A 261 44.19 -15.01 -17.10
N VAL A 262 44.09 -15.64 -18.28
CA VAL A 262 45.02 -16.68 -18.72
C VAL A 262 46.14 -16.12 -19.60
N HIS A 263 45.81 -15.10 -20.42
CA HIS A 263 46.73 -14.57 -21.42
C HIS A 263 47.12 -13.10 -21.19
N GLY A 264 46.60 -12.46 -20.12
CA GLY A 264 46.86 -11.05 -19.83
C GLY A 264 46.26 -10.09 -20.85
N VAL A 265 45.31 -10.54 -21.68
CA VAL A 265 44.71 -9.74 -22.75
C VAL A 265 43.38 -9.16 -22.28
N LEU A 266 43.42 -7.98 -21.66
CA LEU A 266 42.22 -7.26 -21.27
C LEU A 266 41.62 -6.50 -22.47
N ARG A 267 40.37 -6.83 -22.83
CA ARG A 267 39.59 -6.08 -23.83
C ARG A 267 38.27 -5.60 -23.22
N SER A 268 37.76 -4.49 -23.73
CA SER A 268 36.43 -4.01 -23.34
C SER A 268 35.34 -4.95 -23.84
N LEU A 269 34.27 -5.04 -23.07
CA LEU A 269 33.00 -5.57 -23.56
C LEU A 269 32.51 -4.76 -24.77
N ARG A 270 31.82 -5.44 -25.68
CA ARG A 270 31.11 -4.79 -26.79
C ARG A 270 29.81 -4.12 -26.31
N PRO A 271 29.25 -3.16 -27.08
CA PRO A 271 27.90 -2.67 -26.84
C PRO A 271 26.85 -3.78 -26.85
N ILE A 272 25.82 -3.64 -26.04
CA ILE A 272 24.66 -4.55 -26.06
C ILE A 272 23.87 -4.40 -27.37
N SER A 273 23.23 -5.49 -27.82
CA SER A 273 22.33 -5.46 -28.98
C SER A 273 21.05 -4.66 -28.70
N GLU A 274 20.37 -4.22 -29.75
CA GLU A 274 19.11 -3.45 -29.63
C GLU A 274 18.01 -4.24 -28.88
N ALA A 275 17.95 -5.56 -29.09
CA ALA A 275 17.02 -6.43 -28.37
C ALA A 275 17.31 -6.46 -26.87
N HIS A 276 18.59 -6.55 -26.48
CA HIS A 276 19.00 -6.57 -25.08
C HIS A 276 18.83 -5.19 -24.43
N ARG A 277 19.15 -4.10 -25.15
CA ARG A 277 18.86 -2.70 -24.76
C ARG A 277 17.38 -2.52 -24.42
N LYS A 278 16.49 -2.94 -25.32
CA LYS A 278 15.04 -2.84 -25.11
C LYS A 278 14.56 -3.67 -23.91
N ALA A 279 15.14 -4.85 -23.69
CA ALA A 279 14.86 -5.67 -22.52
C ALA A 279 15.27 -4.95 -21.22
N ILE A 280 16.50 -4.40 -21.16
CA ILE A 280 16.98 -3.64 -19.99
C ILE A 280 16.10 -2.43 -19.70
N LEU A 281 15.71 -1.65 -20.72
CA LEU A 281 14.82 -0.49 -20.54
C LEU A 281 13.43 -0.92 -20.05
N THR A 282 12.90 -2.03 -20.55
CA THR A 282 11.62 -2.59 -20.09
C THR A 282 11.72 -3.03 -18.63
N ASP A 283 12.81 -3.68 -18.26
CA ASP A 283 13.08 -4.11 -16.89
C ASP A 283 13.24 -2.91 -15.97
N LEU A 284 13.97 -1.86 -16.36
CA LEU A 284 14.11 -0.63 -15.56
C LEU A 284 12.77 0.10 -15.36
N ALA A 285 11.89 0.05 -16.35
CA ALA A 285 10.53 0.60 -16.25
C ALA A 285 9.63 -0.23 -15.33
N ALA A 286 9.80 -1.56 -15.31
CA ALA A 286 9.00 -2.49 -14.51
C ALA A 286 9.50 -2.60 -13.06
N GLU A 287 10.81 -2.69 -12.87
CA GLU A 287 11.53 -2.92 -11.62
C GLU A 287 12.49 -1.75 -11.36
N LYS A 288 11.90 -0.62 -10.96
CA LYS A 288 12.64 0.61 -10.69
C LYS A 288 13.70 0.40 -9.60
N PRO A 289 14.94 0.87 -9.79
CA PRO A 289 15.93 0.90 -8.72
C PRO A 289 15.46 1.81 -7.57
N GLU A 290 15.94 1.57 -6.35
CA GLU A 290 15.73 2.51 -5.23
C GLU A 290 16.69 3.70 -5.32
N ILE A 291 17.87 3.50 -5.92
CA ILE A 291 18.88 4.54 -6.11
C ILE A 291 19.64 4.39 -7.44
N VAL A 292 19.92 5.53 -8.07
CA VAL A 292 20.89 5.68 -9.16
C VAL A 292 22.15 6.34 -8.60
N LEU A 293 23.28 5.64 -8.68
CA LEU A 293 24.61 6.19 -8.47
C LEU A 293 25.16 6.56 -9.84
N SER A 294 25.27 7.84 -10.13
CA SER A 294 25.75 8.29 -11.44
C SER A 294 27.08 8.99 -11.26
N ASP A 295 28.05 8.64 -12.08
CA ASP A 295 29.10 9.60 -12.40
C ASP A 295 28.47 10.83 -13.08
N TYR A 296 29.09 12.00 -12.91
CA TYR A 296 28.58 13.23 -13.51
C TYR A 296 29.23 13.55 -14.85
N ASP A 297 30.55 13.37 -14.93
CA ASP A 297 31.37 13.91 -15.99
C ASP A 297 31.40 12.97 -17.19
N ARG A 298 31.04 13.48 -18.38
CA ARG A 298 30.84 12.70 -19.62
C ARG A 298 29.71 11.67 -19.55
N THR A 299 29.14 11.45 -18.37
CA THR A 299 27.93 10.64 -18.14
C THR A 299 26.66 11.48 -18.25
N LEU A 300 26.57 12.58 -17.48
CA LEU A 300 25.38 13.45 -17.44
C LEU A 300 25.61 14.80 -18.11
N ALA A 301 26.84 15.33 -18.05
CA ALA A 301 27.26 16.58 -18.70
C ALA A 301 28.74 16.49 -19.09
N GLY A 302 29.21 17.23 -20.09
CA GLY A 302 30.64 17.31 -20.41
C GLY A 302 31.46 17.88 -19.26
N THR A 303 32.74 17.48 -19.11
CA THR A 303 33.62 17.73 -17.93
C THR A 303 33.74 19.19 -17.49
N LYS A 304 33.53 20.16 -18.39
CA LYS A 304 33.55 21.61 -18.08
C LYS A 304 32.28 22.31 -18.57
N GLU A 305 31.18 21.58 -18.64
CA GLU A 305 29.89 22.09 -19.11
C GLU A 305 28.90 22.19 -17.95
N GLU A 306 27.90 23.05 -18.13
CA GLU A 306 26.70 23.09 -17.29
C GLU A 306 25.76 21.93 -17.62
N ILE A 307 24.92 21.53 -16.67
CA ILE A 307 23.90 20.54 -16.94
C ILE A 307 22.89 21.06 -17.96
N SER A 308 22.59 20.26 -18.97
CA SER A 308 21.58 20.64 -19.96
C SER A 308 20.18 20.72 -19.33
N PRO A 309 19.28 21.59 -19.83
CA PRO A 309 17.89 21.63 -19.37
C PRO A 309 17.15 20.29 -19.55
N ARG A 310 17.50 19.52 -20.59
CA ARG A 310 16.91 18.19 -20.85
C ARG A 310 17.33 17.19 -19.78
N MET A 311 18.62 17.16 -19.43
CA MET A 311 19.12 16.29 -18.36
C MET A 311 18.57 16.69 -17.00
N ALA A 312 18.50 18.00 -16.69
CA ALA A 312 17.86 18.50 -15.48
C ALA A 312 16.38 18.05 -15.35
N ALA A 313 15.63 18.05 -16.46
CA ALA A 313 14.26 17.53 -16.49
C ALA A 313 14.21 16.01 -16.31
N ALA A 314 15.14 15.25 -16.90
CA ALA A 314 15.24 13.80 -16.73
C ALA A 314 15.51 13.42 -15.25
N LEU A 315 16.47 14.06 -14.59
CA LEU A 315 16.73 13.86 -13.16
C LEU A 315 15.49 14.17 -12.31
N ALA A 316 14.79 15.26 -12.63
CA ALA A 316 13.53 15.62 -11.97
C ALA A 316 12.43 14.56 -12.15
N ALA A 317 12.34 13.96 -13.33
CA ALA A 317 11.39 12.90 -13.63
C ALA A 317 11.70 11.61 -12.86
N VAL A 318 12.98 11.25 -12.71
CA VAL A 318 13.42 10.12 -11.87
C VAL A 318 13.05 10.36 -10.40
N PHE A 319 13.21 11.58 -9.89
CA PHE A 319 12.74 11.95 -8.55
C PHE A 319 11.22 11.90 -8.38
N ALA A 320 10.46 12.19 -9.44
CA ALA A 320 9.01 12.05 -9.45
C ALA A 320 8.58 10.57 -9.42
N ALA A 321 9.45 9.68 -9.93
CA ALA A 321 9.31 8.23 -9.87
C ALA A 321 9.75 7.61 -8.53
N ASP A 322 10.09 8.43 -7.51
CA ASP A 322 10.52 8.00 -6.16
C ASP A 322 11.84 7.20 -6.14
N VAL A 323 12.72 7.49 -7.11
CA VAL A 323 14.07 6.94 -7.19
C VAL A 323 15.06 8.01 -6.72
N GLU A 324 15.94 7.65 -5.80
CA GLU A 324 17.00 8.54 -5.30
C GLU A 324 18.13 8.65 -6.33
N ILE A 325 18.79 9.81 -6.41
CA ILE A 325 19.98 10.00 -7.26
C ILE A 325 21.10 10.56 -6.40
N ALA A 326 22.25 9.89 -6.44
CA ALA A 326 23.50 10.40 -5.93
C ALA A 326 24.47 10.60 -7.08
N LEU A 327 24.94 11.84 -7.24
CA LEU A 327 25.98 12.19 -8.20
C LEU A 327 27.34 12.00 -7.53
N LEU A 328 28.13 11.05 -8.00
CA LEU A 328 29.54 10.93 -7.64
C LEU A 328 30.32 11.67 -8.72
N THR A 329 31.20 12.59 -8.35
CA THR A 329 31.93 13.39 -9.34
C THR A 329 33.33 13.72 -8.85
N ASP A 330 34.23 13.80 -9.81
CA ASP A 330 35.60 14.25 -9.58
C ASP A 330 35.68 15.78 -9.50
N ARG A 331 34.63 16.49 -9.95
CA ARG A 331 34.53 17.94 -9.83
C ARG A 331 34.57 18.37 -8.37
N PRO A 332 35.29 19.47 -8.10
CA PRO A 332 35.40 19.93 -6.74
C PRO A 332 34.15 20.70 -6.31
N ALA A 333 33.89 20.67 -5.00
CA ALA A 333 32.86 21.50 -4.37
C ALA A 333 33.21 23.01 -4.44
N GLN A 334 34.51 23.33 -4.51
CA GLN A 334 35.07 24.68 -4.54
C GLN A 334 36.14 24.74 -5.63
N PRO A 335 36.35 25.87 -6.33
CA PRO A 335 37.36 25.95 -7.38
C PRO A 335 38.76 25.64 -6.81
N ARG A 336 39.54 24.75 -7.46
CA ARG A 336 40.93 24.48 -7.06
C ARG A 336 41.90 25.45 -7.72
N PHE A 337 41.62 25.81 -8.97
CA PHE A 337 42.38 26.81 -9.72
C PHE A 337 41.48 27.74 -10.54
N LYS A 338 42.08 28.81 -11.08
CA LYS A 338 41.38 29.81 -11.89
C LYS A 338 40.85 29.15 -13.17
N GLY A 339 39.53 29.19 -13.36
CA GLY A 339 38.86 28.58 -14.52
C GLY A 339 38.19 27.24 -14.24
N ASP A 340 38.30 26.69 -13.02
CA ASP A 340 37.53 25.52 -12.61
C ASP A 340 36.03 25.80 -12.56
N ILE A 341 35.24 24.88 -13.14
CA ILE A 341 33.80 24.82 -12.96
C ILE A 341 33.48 23.78 -11.90
N THR A 342 33.01 24.25 -10.75
CA THR A 342 32.55 23.39 -9.65
C THR A 342 31.29 22.62 -10.04
N ILE A 343 31.02 21.52 -9.33
CA ILE A 343 29.75 20.79 -9.50
C ILE A 343 28.54 21.70 -9.25
N PHE A 344 28.61 22.62 -8.29
CA PHE A 344 27.48 23.50 -7.96
C PHE A 344 27.24 24.59 -9.01
N GLN A 345 28.29 25.09 -9.66
CA GLN A 345 28.16 25.96 -10.82
C GLN A 345 27.54 25.21 -12.00
N SER A 346 28.00 23.98 -12.28
CA SER A 346 27.43 23.17 -13.36
C SER A 346 25.94 22.86 -13.14
N LEU A 347 25.53 22.65 -11.88
CA LEU A 347 24.13 22.44 -11.51
C LEU A 347 23.32 23.74 -11.41
N ALA A 348 23.92 24.92 -11.59
CA ALA A 348 23.25 26.21 -11.45
C ALA A 348 21.93 26.33 -12.26
N PRO A 349 21.84 25.82 -13.50
CA PRO A 349 20.61 25.86 -14.31
C PRO A 349 19.41 25.09 -13.72
N MET A 350 19.62 24.17 -12.79
CA MET A 350 18.51 23.46 -12.13
C MET A 350 17.77 24.39 -11.15
N SER A 351 16.44 24.32 -11.16
CA SER A 351 15.61 25.03 -10.19
C SER A 351 15.79 24.47 -8.76
N PRO A 352 15.49 25.26 -7.70
CA PRO A 352 15.54 24.79 -6.32
C PRO A 352 14.77 23.48 -6.08
N ALA A 353 13.57 23.35 -6.67
CA ALA A 353 12.74 22.16 -6.54
C ALA A 353 13.38 20.91 -7.18
N GLN A 354 14.18 21.08 -8.22
CA GLN A 354 14.92 19.98 -8.86
C GLN A 354 16.15 19.59 -8.04
N LYS A 355 16.82 20.56 -7.40
CA LYS A 355 18.02 20.35 -6.57
C LYS A 355 17.69 19.71 -5.21
N GLU A 356 16.53 20.03 -4.63
CA GLU A 356 16.13 19.61 -3.26
C GLU A 356 16.31 18.10 -3.02
N LYS A 357 16.14 17.26 -4.05
CA LYS A 357 16.23 15.80 -3.96
C LYS A 357 17.58 15.22 -4.41
N LEU A 358 18.50 16.05 -4.87
CA LEU A 358 19.80 15.63 -5.36
C LEU A 358 20.77 15.43 -4.17
N THR A 359 21.52 14.34 -4.21
CA THR A 359 22.68 14.14 -3.35
C THR A 359 23.93 14.30 -4.20
N VAL A 360 24.88 15.14 -3.76
CA VAL A 360 26.15 15.35 -4.46
C VAL A 360 27.29 14.85 -3.59
N LEU A 361 28.05 13.91 -4.14
CA LEU A 361 29.28 13.33 -3.60
C LEU A 361 30.46 13.88 -4.43
N SER A 362 30.88 15.09 -4.10
CA SER A 362 31.97 15.80 -4.80
C SER A 362 33.35 15.38 -4.28
N ASP A 363 34.40 15.79 -4.99
CA ASP A 363 35.79 15.47 -4.63
C ASP A 363 36.01 13.95 -4.49
N ILE A 364 35.61 13.17 -5.50
CA ILE A 364 35.67 11.68 -5.49
C ILE A 364 34.86 11.09 -4.31
N GLY A 365 33.83 11.80 -3.86
CA GLY A 365 32.98 11.42 -2.75
C GLY A 365 33.55 11.69 -1.35
N ALA A 366 34.59 12.52 -1.24
CA ALA A 366 35.07 13.04 0.03
C ALA A 366 34.04 13.93 0.74
N LYS A 367 33.24 14.68 -0.03
CA LYS A 367 32.24 15.62 0.51
C LYS A 367 30.84 15.24 0.06
N THR A 368 29.93 15.12 1.03
CA THR A 368 28.50 14.90 0.77
C THR A 368 27.73 16.19 1.01
N SER A 369 27.07 16.67 -0.03
CA SER A 369 26.23 17.87 0.01
C SER A 369 24.79 17.54 -0.39
N LEU A 370 23.85 18.20 0.29
CA LEU A 370 22.43 18.23 -0.03
C LEU A 370 22.00 19.66 -0.33
N PHE A 371 20.77 19.86 -0.82
CA PHE A 371 20.26 21.20 -1.10
C PHE A 371 19.11 21.57 -0.18
N ASP A 372 19.07 22.83 0.24
CA ASP A 372 17.95 23.40 0.99
C ASP A 372 16.78 23.80 0.07
N ARG A 373 15.70 24.36 0.66
CA ARG A 373 14.52 24.83 -0.11
C ARG A 373 14.84 25.91 -1.14
N ASN A 374 15.94 26.63 -0.96
CA ASN A 374 16.39 27.69 -1.87
C ASN A 374 17.32 27.14 -2.96
N GLY A 375 17.62 25.84 -2.96
CA GLY A 375 18.55 25.22 -3.88
C GLY A 375 20.02 25.52 -3.56
N SER A 376 20.32 25.96 -2.33
CA SER A 376 21.69 26.20 -1.87
C SER A 376 22.29 24.89 -1.34
N ALA A 377 23.52 24.60 -1.75
CA ALA A 377 24.24 23.42 -1.29
C ALA A 377 24.63 23.56 0.20
N VAL A 378 24.34 22.53 0.98
CA VAL A 378 24.70 22.41 2.38
C VAL A 378 25.55 21.15 2.55
N LEU A 379 26.81 21.34 2.96
CA LEU A 379 27.71 20.26 3.31
C LEU A 379 27.17 19.55 4.56
N ILE A 380 26.85 18.26 4.43
CA ILE A 380 26.32 17.45 5.53
C ILE A 380 27.39 16.54 6.13
N GLU A 381 28.37 16.13 5.33
CA GLU A 381 29.45 15.24 5.73
C GLU A 381 30.71 15.54 4.91
N GLU A 382 31.86 15.52 5.58
CA GLU A 382 33.17 15.65 4.98
C GLU A 382 34.06 14.54 5.56
N SER A 383 34.59 13.69 4.68
CA SER A 383 35.51 12.63 5.02
C SER A 383 36.89 13.23 5.23
N ARG A 384 37.26 13.47 6.48
CA ARG A 384 38.57 14.04 6.83
C ARG A 384 39.63 12.94 6.90
N SER A 385 40.12 12.49 5.75
CA SER A 385 41.40 11.78 5.66
C SER A 385 42.47 12.79 5.31
N GLU A 386 42.96 13.52 6.31
CA GLU A 386 44.13 14.38 6.10
C GLU A 386 45.38 13.52 6.01
N TRP A 387 46.22 13.75 5.00
CA TRP A 387 47.53 13.11 4.91
C TRP A 387 48.36 13.45 6.14
N THR A 388 48.73 12.42 6.90
CA THR A 388 49.65 12.50 8.04
C THR A 388 51.02 13.01 7.57
N PRO A 389 51.85 13.56 8.48
CA PRO A 389 53.21 13.97 8.14
C PRO A 389 54.06 12.83 7.54
N ALA A 390 53.81 11.58 7.94
CA ALA A 390 54.47 10.41 7.38
C ALA A 390 54.00 10.12 5.95
N GLU A 391 52.69 10.12 5.71
CA GLU A 391 52.11 9.96 4.37
C GLU A 391 52.58 11.04 3.39
N ARG A 392 52.62 12.29 3.83
CA ARG A 392 53.13 13.41 3.01
C ARG A 392 54.58 13.21 2.59
N ARG A 393 55.42 12.56 3.43
CA ARG A 393 56.79 12.23 3.06
C ARG A 393 56.82 11.19 1.94
N VAL A 394 55.99 10.16 2.04
CA VAL A 394 55.85 9.13 0.99
C VAL A 394 55.35 9.75 -0.33
N LEU A 395 54.38 10.68 -0.28
CA LEU A 395 53.93 11.42 -1.46
C LEU A 395 55.04 12.29 -2.06
N ALA A 396 55.85 12.94 -1.23
CA ALA A 396 57.02 13.69 -1.69
C ALA A 396 58.09 12.77 -2.31
N ASP A 397 58.28 11.56 -1.78
CA ASP A 397 59.12 10.52 -2.38
C ASP A 397 58.60 10.11 -3.76
N ALA A 398 57.28 9.91 -3.89
CA ALA A 398 56.65 9.61 -5.18
C ALA A 398 56.82 10.76 -6.19
N SER A 399 56.69 12.02 -5.73
CA SER A 399 56.99 13.20 -6.56
C SER A 399 58.44 13.24 -7.02
N ARG A 400 59.39 12.97 -6.12
CA ARG A 400 60.83 12.88 -6.46
C ARG A 400 61.11 11.78 -7.48
N ALA A 401 60.52 10.60 -7.30
CA ALA A 401 60.67 9.49 -8.23
C ALA A 401 60.15 9.84 -9.63
N LEU A 402 59.01 10.55 -9.70
CA LEU A 402 58.50 11.05 -10.97
C LEU A 402 59.40 12.14 -11.59
N LYS A 403 59.95 13.08 -10.80
CA LYS A 403 60.92 14.08 -11.28
C LYS A 403 62.19 13.46 -11.87
N ALA A 404 62.65 12.36 -11.28
CA ALA A 404 63.85 11.68 -11.74
C ALA A 404 63.66 11.05 -13.14
N ARG A 405 62.41 10.74 -13.52
CA ARG A 405 62.09 10.06 -14.79
C ARG A 405 61.47 10.98 -15.84
N PHE A 406 60.60 11.89 -15.44
CA PHE A 406 59.82 12.74 -16.34
C PHE A 406 60.07 14.23 -16.05
N ALA A 407 60.16 15.03 -17.11
CA ALA A 407 60.33 16.48 -17.01
C ALA A 407 59.12 17.14 -16.30
N GLU A 408 59.35 18.33 -15.73
CA GLU A 408 58.26 19.10 -15.12
C GLU A 408 57.35 19.70 -16.19
N GLN A 409 56.05 19.70 -15.94
CA GLN A 409 55.04 20.35 -16.76
C GLN A 409 54.32 21.39 -15.91
N ASP A 410 54.42 22.66 -16.30
CA ASP A 410 53.57 23.70 -15.72
C ASP A 410 52.15 23.57 -16.28
N PHE A 411 51.17 23.60 -15.37
CA PHE A 411 49.77 23.72 -15.70
C PHE A 411 49.13 24.79 -14.82
N LEU A 412 48.79 25.92 -15.44
CA LEU A 412 48.18 27.08 -14.78
C LEU A 412 49.03 27.59 -13.58
N GLY A 413 50.36 27.56 -13.71
CA GLY A 413 51.28 28.01 -12.66
C GLY A 413 51.59 26.97 -11.57
N ASN A 414 51.17 25.71 -11.75
CA ASN A 414 51.44 24.63 -10.81
C ASN A 414 52.07 23.43 -11.52
N THR A 415 53.06 22.79 -10.91
CA THR A 415 53.66 21.52 -11.37
C THR A 415 53.17 20.32 -10.55
N GLU A 416 52.69 20.56 -9.33
CA GLU A 416 52.05 19.60 -8.43
C GLU A 416 51.05 20.31 -7.51
N VAL A 417 50.02 19.59 -7.04
CA VAL A 417 48.96 20.08 -6.17
C VAL A 417 48.82 19.13 -4.99
N TYR A 418 48.85 19.68 -3.76
CA TYR A 418 48.58 18.94 -2.54
C TYR A 418 47.28 19.44 -1.90
N GLU A 419 46.31 18.55 -1.79
CA GLU A 419 45.08 18.76 -1.03
C GLU A 419 45.14 18.03 0.32
N SER A 420 44.11 18.16 1.14
CA SER A 420 43.99 17.45 2.41
C SER A 420 44.09 15.93 2.23
N ASP A 421 43.50 15.42 1.16
CA ASP A 421 43.18 14.01 0.92
C ASP A 421 43.60 13.53 -0.48
N SER A 422 44.18 14.41 -1.30
CA SER A 422 44.72 14.02 -2.61
C SER A 422 46.03 14.75 -2.95
N TYR A 423 46.80 14.13 -3.84
CA TYR A 423 48.05 14.66 -4.39
C TYR A 423 48.00 14.47 -5.91
N GLU A 424 48.35 15.50 -6.67
CA GLU A 424 48.33 15.46 -8.13
C GLU A 424 49.62 16.04 -8.68
N ARG A 425 50.19 15.37 -9.70
CA ARG A 425 51.40 15.84 -10.39
C ARG A 425 51.17 15.82 -11.89
N PHE A 426 51.47 16.95 -12.53
CA PHE A 426 51.32 17.11 -13.96
C PHE A 426 52.54 16.54 -14.70
N LEU A 427 52.27 15.84 -15.81
CA LEU A 427 53.23 15.18 -16.66
C LEU A 427 53.36 15.92 -18.01
N PRO A 428 54.50 15.82 -18.71
CA PRO A 428 54.69 16.45 -20.02
C PRO A 428 53.64 16.04 -21.04
N ARG A 429 53.13 17.00 -21.81
CA ARG A 429 52.11 16.74 -22.87
C ARG A 429 52.56 15.75 -23.94
N SER A 430 53.87 15.58 -24.12
CA SER A 430 54.46 14.69 -25.13
C SER A 430 54.42 13.20 -24.75
N LEU A 431 54.06 12.84 -23.51
CA LEU A 431 54.12 11.45 -23.07
C LEU A 431 53.07 10.54 -23.75
N GLY A 432 53.52 9.37 -24.18
CA GLY A 432 52.69 8.27 -24.70
C GLY A 432 51.93 7.52 -23.61
N ASP A 433 51.04 6.60 -24.01
CA ASP A 433 50.22 5.80 -23.07
C ASP A 433 51.08 4.95 -22.14
N GLU A 434 52.12 4.31 -22.69
CA GLU A 434 53.03 3.45 -21.94
C GLU A 434 53.85 4.24 -20.91
N GLU A 435 54.24 5.48 -21.25
CA GLU A 435 55.00 6.36 -20.35
C GLU A 435 54.12 6.89 -19.21
N ILE A 436 52.86 7.22 -19.49
CA ILE A 436 51.88 7.58 -18.45
C ILE A 436 51.58 6.39 -17.54
N ALA A 437 51.49 5.18 -18.11
CA ALA A 437 51.37 3.95 -17.35
C ALA A 437 52.62 3.68 -16.48
N GLU A 438 53.80 3.94 -17.01
CA GLU A 438 55.05 3.87 -16.26
C GLU A 438 55.04 4.85 -15.08
N ALA A 439 54.60 6.09 -15.30
CA ALA A 439 54.47 7.09 -14.23
C ALA A 439 53.54 6.61 -13.10
N GLY A 440 52.36 6.07 -13.42
CA GLY A 440 51.48 5.53 -12.40
C GLY A 440 52.10 4.32 -11.66
N ARG A 441 52.85 3.45 -12.36
CA ARG A 441 53.53 2.28 -11.74
C ARG A 441 54.64 2.70 -10.79
N ILE A 442 55.39 3.74 -11.15
CA ILE A 442 56.42 4.33 -10.28
C ILE A 442 55.77 4.83 -8.99
N VAL A 443 54.68 5.61 -9.10
CA VAL A 443 53.95 6.10 -7.92
C VAL A 443 53.42 4.95 -7.09
N ASP A 444 52.75 3.96 -7.70
CA ASP A 444 52.22 2.79 -7.00
C ASP A 444 53.30 2.01 -6.25
N GLY A 445 54.48 1.81 -6.86
CA GLY A 445 55.63 1.19 -6.21
C GLY A 445 56.07 1.95 -4.96
N VAL A 446 56.29 3.26 -5.08
CA VAL A 446 56.72 4.11 -3.95
C VAL A 446 55.67 4.14 -2.83
N LEU A 447 54.39 4.23 -3.17
CA LEU A 447 53.31 4.23 -2.18
C LEU A 447 53.24 2.89 -1.45
N LYS A 448 53.39 1.76 -2.15
CA LYS A 448 53.40 0.42 -1.52
C LYS A 448 54.60 0.24 -0.60
N GLU A 449 55.79 0.67 -1.00
CA GLU A 449 56.99 0.65 -0.17
C GLU A 449 56.84 1.53 1.09
N GLY A 450 56.17 2.67 0.94
CA GLY A 450 55.82 3.57 2.06
C GLY A 450 54.62 3.14 2.91
N GLY A 451 54.02 1.96 2.65
CA GLY A 451 52.90 1.42 3.42
C GLY A 451 51.51 1.96 3.05
N LEU A 452 51.37 2.66 1.93
CA LEU A 452 50.14 3.27 1.43
C LEU A 452 49.47 2.44 0.33
N SER A 453 49.40 1.13 0.50
CA SER A 453 48.86 0.20 -0.50
C SER A 453 47.34 0.31 -0.73
N GLY A 454 46.63 1.13 0.04
CA GLY A 454 45.17 1.34 -0.06
C GLY A 454 44.76 2.66 -0.72
N THR A 455 45.71 3.47 -1.18
CA THR A 455 45.40 4.73 -1.87
C THR A 455 44.96 4.49 -3.30
N HIS A 456 43.99 5.26 -3.77
CA HIS A 456 43.56 5.23 -5.15
C HIS A 456 44.52 6.06 -6.02
N ILE A 457 45.10 5.44 -7.03
CA ILE A 457 46.01 6.10 -7.98
C ILE A 457 45.29 6.21 -9.31
N VAL A 458 45.37 7.37 -9.96
CA VAL A 458 44.78 7.65 -11.27
C VAL A 458 45.90 8.22 -12.11
N ALA A 459 46.23 7.58 -13.23
CA ALA A 459 47.23 8.07 -14.17
C ALA A 459 46.53 8.32 -15.49
N ARG A 460 46.27 9.59 -15.80
CA ARG A 460 45.31 9.97 -16.85
C ARG A 460 45.96 10.82 -17.93
N ARG A 461 45.51 10.57 -19.16
CA ARG A 461 45.77 11.45 -20.30
C ARG A 461 44.95 12.75 -20.20
N PRO A 462 45.42 13.82 -20.87
CA PRO A 462 44.62 15.02 -21.03
C PRO A 462 43.33 14.68 -21.78
N LEU A 463 42.18 15.14 -21.25
CA LEU A 463 40.86 14.88 -21.84
C LEU A 463 40.57 15.80 -23.05
N GLY A 464 41.33 16.88 -23.23
CA GLY A 464 41.26 17.77 -24.38
C GLY A 464 42.58 18.49 -24.65
N ALA A 465 42.65 19.19 -25.79
CA ALA A 465 43.86 19.87 -26.27
C ALA A 465 44.45 20.92 -25.30
N GLY A 466 43.65 21.39 -24.34
CA GLY A 466 44.05 22.34 -23.30
C GLY A 466 44.57 21.72 -21.99
N ASP A 467 44.34 20.44 -21.75
CA ASP A 467 44.73 19.77 -20.50
C ASP A 467 46.14 19.18 -20.60
N VAL A 468 46.70 18.73 -19.48
CA VAL A 468 47.99 18.00 -19.40
C VAL A 468 47.76 16.61 -18.80
N PRO A 469 48.57 15.60 -19.16
CA PRO A 469 48.53 14.33 -18.44
C PRO A 469 48.94 14.52 -16.98
N TYR A 470 48.46 13.65 -16.09
CA TYR A 470 48.78 13.72 -14.67
C TYR A 470 48.75 12.35 -13.98
N VAL A 471 49.43 12.26 -12.84
CA VAL A 471 49.22 11.19 -11.86
C VAL A 471 48.62 11.80 -10.60
N ARG A 472 47.47 11.28 -10.18
CA ARG A 472 46.76 11.66 -8.97
C ARG A 472 46.73 10.48 -8.00
N VAL A 473 46.96 10.76 -6.73
CA VAL A 473 46.84 9.86 -5.59
C VAL A 473 45.76 10.41 -4.68
N SER A 474 44.80 9.58 -4.27
CA SER A 474 43.71 9.96 -3.40
C SER A 474 43.61 8.97 -2.23
N ALA A 475 43.45 9.50 -1.03
CA ALA A 475 43.14 8.71 0.17
C ALA A 475 41.70 8.17 0.16
N ILE A 476 40.84 8.72 -0.69
CA ILE A 476 39.42 8.41 -0.81
C ILE A 476 39.12 7.95 -2.23
N ASP A 477 38.24 6.95 -2.37
CA ASP A 477 37.76 6.47 -3.65
C ASP A 477 36.23 6.53 -3.80
N LYS A 478 35.77 6.40 -5.05
CA LYS A 478 34.32 6.35 -5.35
C LYS A 478 33.65 5.11 -4.73
N SER A 479 34.40 4.05 -4.40
CA SER A 479 33.85 2.80 -3.83
C SER A 479 33.34 3.00 -2.40
N ALA A 480 34.11 3.70 -1.56
CA ALA A 480 33.74 4.03 -0.20
C ALA A 480 32.51 4.93 -0.15
N ALA A 481 32.43 5.91 -1.07
CA ALA A 481 31.29 6.81 -1.20
C ALA A 481 30.02 6.06 -1.64
N ALA A 482 30.09 5.26 -2.71
CA ALA A 482 28.98 4.43 -3.17
C ALA A 482 28.48 3.46 -2.08
N SER A 483 29.39 2.78 -1.39
CA SER A 483 29.08 1.88 -0.27
C SER A 483 28.43 2.61 0.91
N ARG A 484 28.87 3.83 1.23
CA ARG A 484 28.32 4.63 2.33
C ARG A 484 26.87 5.01 2.06
N VAL A 485 26.59 5.56 0.88
CA VAL A 485 25.22 5.94 0.47
C VAL A 485 24.28 4.74 0.49
N ARG A 486 24.76 3.59 0.02
CA ARG A 486 23.97 2.35 0.04
C ARG A 486 23.73 1.81 1.43
N ARG A 487 24.69 1.92 2.36
CA ARG A 487 24.56 1.37 3.72
C ARG A 487 23.50 2.08 4.55
N ASP A 488 23.33 3.38 4.37
CA ASP A 488 22.34 4.14 5.15
C ASP A 488 21.67 5.29 4.39
N ILE A 489 20.79 4.94 3.46
CA ILE A 489 19.98 5.94 2.73
C ILE A 489 19.08 6.77 3.66
N ARG A 490 18.67 6.21 4.82
CA ARG A 490 17.80 6.90 5.77
C ARG A 490 18.49 8.12 6.38
N SER A 491 19.80 8.07 6.60
CA SER A 491 20.55 9.23 7.09
C SER A 491 20.41 10.43 6.13
N LEU A 492 20.54 10.19 4.82
CA LEU A 492 20.40 11.19 3.77
C LEU A 492 18.95 11.68 3.65
N GLU A 493 17.96 10.78 3.69
CA GLU A 493 16.54 11.15 3.68
C GLU A 493 16.19 12.08 4.85
N ARG A 494 16.67 11.78 6.07
CA ARG A 494 16.43 12.59 7.27
C ARG A 494 17.16 13.93 7.21
N ALA A 495 18.38 13.94 6.71
CA ALA A 495 19.13 15.17 6.52
C ALA A 495 18.40 16.09 5.54
N ARG A 496 17.92 15.55 4.43
CA ARG A 496 17.12 16.27 3.44
C ARG A 496 15.80 16.78 4.02
N ASP A 497 15.07 15.95 4.78
CA ASP A 497 13.87 16.39 5.50
C ASP A 497 14.23 17.55 6.43
N THR A 498 15.29 17.44 7.22
CA THR A 498 15.71 18.50 8.15
C THR A 498 15.98 19.82 7.44
N LEU A 499 16.73 19.80 6.33
CA LEU A 499 16.97 20.97 5.48
C LEU A 499 15.67 21.51 4.87
N ARG A 500 14.81 20.60 4.40
CA ARG A 500 13.48 20.94 3.90
C ARG A 500 12.62 21.57 4.96
N TRP A 501 12.80 21.37 6.25
CA TRP A 501 12.04 22.08 7.28
C TRP A 501 12.77 23.34 7.81
N GLY A 502 13.79 23.82 7.08
CA GLY A 502 14.57 25.01 7.44
C GLY A 502 15.63 24.76 8.51
N GLY A 503 15.93 23.50 8.82
CA GLY A 503 16.97 23.15 9.78
C GLY A 503 18.36 23.33 9.18
N GLY A 504 19.19 24.21 9.76
CA GLY A 504 20.59 24.36 9.33
C GLY A 504 21.52 23.26 9.85
N ALA A 505 22.84 23.44 9.69
CA ALA A 505 23.88 22.50 10.11
C ALA A 505 23.80 22.06 11.60
N ARG A 506 23.30 22.94 12.49
CA ARG A 506 23.08 22.60 13.91
C ARG A 506 21.96 21.58 14.09
N ALA A 507 20.84 21.75 13.38
CA ALA A 507 19.72 20.81 13.41
C ALA A 507 20.14 19.47 12.79
N LEU A 508 20.88 19.49 11.70
CA LEU A 508 21.44 18.28 11.07
C LEU A 508 22.31 17.47 12.03
N ARG A 509 23.23 18.10 12.76
CA ARG A 509 24.06 17.41 13.77
C ARG A 509 23.23 16.82 14.91
N TRP A 510 22.21 17.55 15.37
CA TRP A 510 21.31 17.09 16.42
C TRP A 510 20.45 15.90 15.97
N VAL A 511 19.84 16.00 14.78
CA VAL A 511 19.09 14.93 14.13
C VAL A 511 20.01 13.73 13.91
N GLY A 512 21.20 13.92 13.32
CA GLY A 512 22.19 12.86 13.15
C GLY A 512 22.49 12.12 14.46
N LYS A 513 22.73 12.85 15.55
CA LYS A 513 23.00 12.24 16.87
C LYS A 513 21.80 11.46 17.43
N ILE A 514 20.59 12.00 17.35
CA ILE A 514 19.38 11.31 17.83
C ILE A 514 19.11 10.07 16.99
N PHE A 515 19.21 10.23 15.67
CA PHE A 515 18.76 9.23 14.73
C PHE A 515 19.81 8.17 14.38
N SER A 516 21.08 8.39 14.77
CA SER A 516 22.14 7.37 14.74
C SER A 516 21.80 6.12 15.56
N ARG A 517 20.83 6.22 16.49
CA ARG A 517 20.33 5.10 17.30
C ARG A 517 19.34 4.20 16.56
N PHE A 518 18.82 4.64 15.41
CA PHE A 518 17.90 3.83 14.61
C PHE A 518 18.69 2.97 13.63
N PRO A 519 18.24 1.74 13.33
CA PRO A 519 18.91 0.87 12.39
C PRO A 519 18.98 1.51 11.00
N ALA A 520 20.17 1.42 10.40
CA ALA A 520 20.42 1.80 9.02
C ALA A 520 19.50 1.02 8.07
N ARG A 521 19.20 1.61 6.90
CA ARG A 521 18.45 0.93 5.84
C ARG A 521 19.40 0.69 4.66
N PRO A 522 20.05 -0.48 4.61
CA PRO A 522 20.88 -0.81 3.46
C PRO A 522 20.01 -0.98 2.21
N ILE A 523 20.50 -0.49 1.07
CA ILE A 523 19.89 -0.75 -0.23
C ILE A 523 20.53 -2.01 -0.82
N ALA A 524 19.69 -2.99 -1.15
CA ALA A 524 20.12 -4.21 -1.83
C ALA A 524 20.75 -3.88 -3.19
N ALA A 525 21.78 -4.62 -3.58
CA ALA A 525 22.54 -4.31 -4.79
C ALA A 525 21.69 -4.35 -6.06
N ARG A 526 20.81 -5.34 -6.17
CA ARG A 526 19.83 -5.47 -7.26
C ARG A 526 18.90 -4.25 -7.40
N ASN A 527 18.73 -3.46 -6.34
CA ASN A 527 17.92 -2.23 -6.35
C ASN A 527 18.79 -0.97 -6.58
N THR A 528 20.05 -1.13 -7.00
CA THR A 528 20.98 -0.06 -7.33
C THR A 528 21.31 -0.08 -8.82
N LEU A 529 21.19 1.08 -9.46
CA LEU A 529 21.70 1.32 -10.82
C LEU A 529 22.96 2.17 -10.72
N VAL A 530 24.04 1.75 -11.37
CA VAL A 530 25.29 2.52 -11.47
C VAL A 530 25.46 2.98 -12.92
N LEU A 531 25.60 4.28 -13.14
CA LEU A 531 25.85 4.89 -14.45
C LEU A 531 27.22 5.55 -14.43
N GLY A 532 28.02 5.32 -15.46
CA GLY A 532 29.35 5.92 -15.58
C GLY A 532 29.82 5.92 -17.03
N ASP A 533 30.86 6.69 -17.33
CA ASP A 533 31.33 6.85 -18.69
C ASP A 533 32.14 5.61 -19.11
N SER A 534 33.11 5.20 -18.31
CA SER A 534 34.01 4.08 -18.58
C SER A 534 34.30 3.26 -17.34
N PHE A 535 34.02 1.96 -17.39
CA PHE A 535 34.33 1.00 -16.34
C PHE A 535 35.54 0.12 -16.67
N MET A 536 36.41 0.58 -17.57
CA MET A 536 37.71 -0.05 -17.83
C MET A 536 38.75 0.43 -16.81
N PRO A 537 39.73 -0.42 -16.44
CA PRO A 537 40.90 0.05 -15.72
C PRO A 537 41.67 1.08 -16.57
N GLU A 538 42.15 2.11 -15.90
CA GLU A 538 43.19 2.99 -16.42
C GLU A 538 44.54 2.25 -16.38
N ALA A 539 45.58 2.82 -16.99
CA ALA A 539 46.82 2.11 -17.30
C ALA A 539 47.52 1.45 -16.09
N VAL A 540 47.21 1.87 -14.85
CA VAL A 540 47.80 1.33 -13.61
C VAL A 540 46.77 1.03 -12.51
N ALA A 541 45.50 1.42 -12.68
CA ALA A 541 44.50 1.33 -11.61
C ALA A 541 43.09 1.03 -12.13
N PRO A 542 42.17 0.54 -11.28
CA PRO A 542 40.76 0.51 -11.64
C PRO A 542 40.32 1.91 -12.06
N GLY A 543 39.63 2.05 -13.19
CA GLY A 543 39.11 3.35 -13.60
C GLY A 543 38.18 3.90 -12.52
N ALA A 544 38.11 5.23 -12.40
CA ALA A 544 37.39 5.89 -11.32
C ALA A 544 35.94 5.36 -11.17
N ASP A 545 35.26 5.05 -12.27
CA ASP A 545 33.88 4.54 -12.25
C ASP A 545 33.79 3.03 -11.94
N ALA A 546 34.83 2.25 -12.25
CA ALA A 546 34.91 0.85 -11.81
C ALA A 546 34.83 0.73 -10.28
N LEU A 547 35.31 1.74 -9.56
CA LEU A 547 35.22 1.81 -8.10
C LEU A 547 33.79 2.06 -7.61
N MET A 548 32.96 2.78 -8.36
CA MET A 548 31.52 2.88 -8.04
C MET A 548 30.85 1.51 -8.09
N ALA A 549 31.16 0.70 -9.12
CA ALA A 549 30.65 -0.65 -9.26
C ALA A 549 31.15 -1.57 -8.12
N GLN A 550 32.42 -1.45 -7.72
CA GLN A 550 32.97 -2.18 -6.57
C GLN A 550 32.34 -1.76 -5.24
N GLY A 551 32.01 -0.48 -5.07
CA GLY A 551 31.25 0.01 -3.91
C GLY A 551 29.79 -0.47 -3.89
N ALA A 552 29.33 -1.08 -4.99
CA ALA A 552 27.99 -1.58 -5.16
C ALA A 552 27.95 -2.99 -5.82
N PRO A 553 28.57 -4.02 -5.23
CA PRO A 553 28.70 -5.33 -5.87
C PRO A 553 27.32 -5.96 -6.10
N GLY A 554 27.05 -6.42 -7.33
CA GLY A 554 25.75 -6.96 -7.76
C GLY A 554 24.74 -5.91 -8.24
N ALA A 555 25.11 -4.62 -8.27
CA ALA A 555 24.30 -3.59 -8.91
C ALA A 555 24.23 -3.77 -10.42
N ARG A 556 23.21 -3.20 -11.05
CA ARG A 556 23.17 -3.10 -12.52
C ARG A 556 24.06 -1.93 -12.92
N VAL A 557 25.12 -2.21 -13.67
CA VAL A 557 26.12 -1.20 -14.06
C VAL A 557 25.98 -0.94 -15.55
N ILE A 558 25.86 0.33 -15.96
CA ILE A 558 25.75 0.72 -17.36
C ILE A 558 26.86 1.72 -17.70
N ALA A 559 27.73 1.31 -18.61
CA ALA A 559 28.78 2.14 -19.20
C ALA A 559 28.21 2.91 -20.39
N VAL A 560 28.11 4.24 -20.25
CA VAL A 560 27.54 5.11 -21.28
C VAL A 560 28.57 5.72 -22.21
N ALA A 561 29.88 5.52 -22.05
CA ALA A 561 30.91 6.00 -22.99
C ALA A 561 31.77 4.84 -23.57
N ALA A 562 31.09 3.72 -23.84
CA ALA A 562 31.53 2.60 -24.68
C ALA A 562 32.52 1.57 -24.09
N ALA A 563 33.10 1.78 -22.91
CA ALA A 563 34.10 0.86 -22.37
C ALA A 563 33.74 0.25 -21.00
N ALA A 564 33.81 -1.07 -20.87
CA ALA A 564 33.62 -1.76 -19.60
C ALA A 564 34.48 -3.01 -19.47
N SER A 565 35.04 -3.20 -18.27
CA SER A 565 35.83 -4.38 -17.98
C SER A 565 34.96 -5.64 -17.88
N PRO A 566 35.36 -6.76 -18.52
CA PRO A 566 34.68 -8.05 -18.36
C PRO A 566 34.85 -8.63 -16.95
N ARG A 567 35.73 -8.07 -16.11
CA ARG A 567 35.91 -8.46 -14.70
C ARG A 567 34.73 -8.07 -13.81
N LEU A 568 33.99 -7.03 -14.19
CA LEU A 568 32.80 -6.60 -13.46
C LEU A 568 31.62 -7.48 -13.83
N ASP A 569 30.85 -7.88 -12.83
CA ASP A 569 29.60 -8.60 -13.04
C ASP A 569 28.47 -7.59 -13.30
N ASN A 570 27.46 -8.01 -14.08
CA ASN A 570 26.25 -7.23 -14.35
C ASN A 570 26.52 -5.82 -14.93
N VAL A 571 27.61 -5.69 -15.69
CA VAL A 571 27.99 -4.48 -16.43
C VAL A 571 27.60 -4.58 -17.90
N PHE A 572 27.02 -3.51 -18.43
CA PHE A 572 26.54 -3.43 -19.80
C PHE A 572 27.12 -2.19 -20.48
N VAL A 573 27.70 -2.36 -21.66
CA VAL A 573 28.11 -1.24 -22.50
C VAL A 573 26.93 -0.77 -23.33
N TRP A 574 26.54 0.48 -23.16
CA TRP A 574 25.43 1.07 -23.90
C TRP A 574 25.85 1.43 -25.34
N PRO A 575 24.96 1.27 -26.34
CA PRO A 575 25.30 1.52 -27.74
C PRO A 575 25.38 3.01 -28.10
N THR A 576 24.71 3.89 -27.35
CA THR A 576 24.84 5.35 -27.49
C THR A 576 25.76 5.91 -26.41
N ALA A 577 26.31 7.11 -26.66
CA ALA A 577 27.32 7.71 -25.79
C ALA A 577 26.78 8.85 -24.88
N GLY A 578 27.35 8.96 -23.69
CA GLY A 578 27.24 10.09 -22.75
C GLY A 578 25.81 10.50 -22.41
N GLU A 579 25.53 11.80 -22.55
CA GLU A 579 24.24 12.39 -22.19
C GLU A 579 23.05 11.69 -22.89
N ALA A 580 23.19 11.33 -24.17
CA ALA A 580 22.11 10.71 -24.94
C ALA A 580 21.71 9.34 -24.38
N ALA A 581 22.67 8.52 -23.97
CA ALA A 581 22.44 7.24 -23.30
C ALA A 581 21.82 7.44 -21.91
N SER A 582 22.37 8.37 -21.14
CA SER A 582 21.85 8.70 -19.80
C SER A 582 20.40 9.19 -19.86
N LEU A 583 20.03 10.04 -20.82
CA LEU A 583 18.65 10.49 -21.02
C LEU A 583 17.69 9.35 -21.30
N GLU A 584 18.11 8.37 -22.11
CA GLU A 584 17.31 7.20 -22.42
C GLU A 584 17.10 6.31 -21.18
N ILE A 585 18.19 6.00 -20.47
CA ILE A 585 18.17 5.13 -19.29
C ILE A 585 17.36 5.77 -18.17
N LEU A 586 17.63 7.05 -17.86
CA LEU A 586 16.87 7.81 -16.87
C LEU A 586 15.42 8.01 -17.32
N GLY A 587 15.17 8.13 -18.62
CA GLY A 587 13.83 8.14 -19.20
C GLY A 587 13.06 6.84 -18.93
N ALA A 588 13.70 5.68 -19.04
CA ALA A 588 13.09 4.39 -18.68
C ALA A 588 12.86 4.25 -17.17
N VAL A 589 13.82 4.68 -16.34
CA VAL A 589 13.66 4.70 -14.86
C VAL A 589 12.52 5.64 -14.44
N ALA A 590 12.43 6.80 -15.09
CA ALA A 590 11.39 7.80 -14.88
C ALA A 590 10.03 7.37 -15.47
N SER A 591 10.03 6.49 -16.47
CA SER A 591 8.80 6.05 -17.12
C SER A 591 7.87 5.45 -16.08
N MET A 592 6.67 6.03 -15.99
CA MET A 592 5.64 5.51 -15.11
C MET A 592 5.10 4.25 -15.79
N PRO A 593 5.21 3.06 -15.17
CA PRO A 593 4.54 1.90 -15.72
C PRO A 593 3.05 2.23 -15.87
N ALA A 594 2.47 1.88 -17.02
CA ALA A 594 1.05 2.10 -17.29
C ALA A 594 0.21 1.54 -16.14
N GLY A 595 -0.46 2.42 -15.39
CA GLY A 595 -1.25 2.07 -14.21
C GLY A 595 -0.60 2.37 -12.86
N GLU A 596 0.19 3.44 -12.73
CA GLU A 596 0.44 4.07 -11.42
C GLU A 596 -0.85 4.68 -10.84
N ALA A 597 -0.90 4.79 -9.51
CA ALA A 597 -2.03 5.38 -8.82
C ALA A 597 -2.13 6.88 -9.16
N ASP A 598 -3.30 7.35 -9.59
CA ASP A 598 -3.61 8.77 -9.65
C ASP A 598 -3.71 9.28 -8.20
N LYS A 599 -2.58 9.74 -7.67
CA LYS A 599 -2.45 10.18 -6.26
C LYS A 599 -3.47 11.26 -5.92
N LYS A 600 -3.77 12.17 -6.86
CA LYS A 600 -4.76 13.23 -6.67
C LYS A 600 -6.17 12.64 -6.57
N ALA A 601 -6.54 11.74 -7.47
CA ALA A 601 -7.84 11.10 -7.44
C ALA A 601 -8.02 10.16 -6.25
N VAL A 602 -6.97 9.42 -5.86
CA VAL A 602 -6.98 8.59 -4.66
C VAL A 602 -7.13 9.45 -3.42
N ALA A 603 -6.37 10.54 -3.26
CA ALA A 603 -6.52 11.46 -2.14
C ALA A 603 -7.92 12.10 -2.10
N GLY A 604 -8.43 12.52 -3.26
CA GLY A 604 -9.79 13.03 -3.41
C GLY A 604 -10.85 12.00 -3.03
N LEU A 605 -10.67 10.73 -3.40
CA LEU A 605 -11.52 9.62 -3.01
C LEU A 605 -11.53 9.43 -1.50
N PHE A 606 -10.36 9.47 -0.85
CA PHE A 606 -10.26 9.38 0.61
C PHE A 606 -10.99 10.54 1.29
N ALA A 607 -10.72 11.78 0.88
CA ALA A 607 -11.35 12.95 1.47
C ALA A 607 -12.88 12.94 1.27
N GLN A 608 -13.36 12.70 0.05
CA GLN A 608 -14.79 12.61 -0.25
C GLN A 608 -15.46 11.51 0.56
N ARG A 609 -14.85 10.32 0.62
CA ARG A 609 -15.42 9.20 1.35
C ARG A 609 -15.51 9.49 2.85
N THR A 610 -14.47 10.08 3.44
CA THR A 610 -14.44 10.48 4.87
C THR A 610 -15.62 11.38 5.20
N ILE A 611 -15.82 12.43 4.40
CA ILE A 611 -16.90 13.39 4.59
C ILE A 611 -18.27 12.73 4.32
N ALA A 612 -18.38 11.91 3.27
CA ALA A 612 -19.63 11.25 2.92
C ALA A 612 -20.09 10.21 3.96
N ILE A 613 -19.15 9.55 4.65
CA ILE A 613 -19.47 8.66 5.78
C ILE A 613 -20.00 9.48 6.95
N THR A 614 -19.39 10.64 7.22
CA THR A 614 -19.84 11.57 8.26
C THR A 614 -21.30 11.97 8.06
N THR A 615 -21.64 12.40 6.84
CA THR A 615 -23.03 12.76 6.50
C THR A 615 -23.97 11.56 6.60
N TYR A 616 -23.52 10.37 6.19
CA TYR A 616 -24.32 9.14 6.26
C TYR A 616 -24.63 8.70 7.71
N ILE A 617 -23.67 8.81 8.63
CA ILE A 617 -23.89 8.52 10.06
C ILE A 617 -24.95 9.49 10.60
N LEU A 618 -24.79 10.78 10.31
CA LEU A 618 -25.67 11.83 10.77
C LEU A 618 -27.11 11.59 10.28
N THR A 619 -27.31 11.34 8.99
CA THR A 619 -28.63 11.07 8.42
C THR A 619 -29.21 9.73 8.88
N THR A 620 -28.39 8.72 9.15
CA THR A 620 -28.88 7.43 9.66
C THR A 620 -29.45 7.57 11.07
N ILE A 621 -28.75 8.26 11.98
CA ILE A 621 -29.25 8.51 13.34
C ILE A 621 -30.50 9.39 13.29
N ALA A 622 -30.48 10.45 12.49
CA ALA A 622 -31.63 11.33 12.28
C ALA A 622 -32.85 10.59 11.72
N PHE A 623 -32.65 9.68 10.76
CA PHE A 623 -33.74 8.89 10.18
C PHE A 623 -34.45 8.04 11.23
N THR A 624 -33.70 7.38 12.11
CA THR A 624 -34.27 6.58 13.20
C THR A 624 -35.06 7.46 14.17
N ALA A 625 -34.50 8.61 14.54
CA ALA A 625 -35.15 9.59 15.43
C ALA A 625 -36.46 10.17 14.86
N ILE A 626 -36.57 10.31 13.53
CA ILE A 626 -37.81 10.76 12.86
C ILE A 626 -38.79 9.60 12.70
N SER A 627 -38.33 8.44 12.26
CA SER A 627 -39.21 7.36 11.82
C SER A 627 -39.87 6.64 12.98
N VAL A 628 -39.12 6.31 14.05
CA VAL A 628 -39.66 5.51 15.17
C VAL A 628 -40.87 6.18 15.83
N PRO A 629 -40.87 7.50 16.14
CA PRO A 629 -42.04 8.16 16.70
C PRO A 629 -43.27 8.16 15.78
N VAL A 630 -43.07 8.18 14.45
CA VAL A 630 -44.17 8.31 13.48
C VAL A 630 -44.83 6.97 13.18
N ILE A 631 -44.05 5.90 13.02
CA ILE A 631 -44.56 4.60 12.54
C ILE A 631 -44.29 3.43 13.51
N GLY A 632 -43.74 3.71 14.69
CA GLY A 632 -43.37 2.71 15.69
C GLY A 632 -42.22 1.80 15.24
N TRP A 633 -41.77 0.92 16.14
CA TRP A 633 -40.65 0.01 15.87
C TRP A 633 -40.92 -0.99 14.75
N VAL A 634 -42.11 -1.61 14.73
CA VAL A 634 -42.47 -2.57 13.67
C VAL A 634 -42.55 -1.89 12.31
N GLY A 635 -43.19 -0.72 12.24
CA GLY A 635 -43.25 0.08 11.01
C GLY A 635 -41.86 0.54 10.56
N TYR A 636 -41.02 1.01 11.49
CA TYR A 636 -39.63 1.36 11.19
C TYR A 636 -38.84 0.17 10.63
N GLY A 637 -38.98 -1.01 11.22
CA GLY A 637 -38.36 -2.23 10.71
C GLY A 637 -38.83 -2.57 9.29
N ALA A 638 -40.14 -2.44 9.01
CA ALA A 638 -40.67 -2.59 7.66
C ALA A 638 -40.08 -1.56 6.69
N VAL A 639 -40.02 -0.28 7.06
CA VAL A 639 -39.44 0.80 6.24
C VAL A 639 -37.95 0.59 5.96
N MET A 640 -37.17 0.13 6.94
CA MET A 640 -35.74 -0.17 6.76
C MET A 640 -35.52 -1.39 5.86
N ALA A 641 -36.38 -2.40 5.99
CA ALA A 641 -36.36 -3.55 5.12
C ALA A 641 -36.79 -3.19 3.67
N VAL A 642 -37.81 -2.35 3.48
CA VAL A 642 -38.18 -1.81 2.16
C VAL A 642 -37.06 -0.94 1.58
N GLY A 643 -36.42 -0.09 2.37
CA GLY A 643 -35.29 0.72 1.90
C GLY A 643 -34.16 -0.11 1.33
N SER A 644 -33.85 -1.23 2.00
CA SER A 644 -32.87 -2.22 1.54
C SER A 644 -33.23 -2.85 0.17
N LEU A 645 -34.44 -2.67 -0.36
CA LEU A 645 -34.81 -3.13 -1.70
C LEU A 645 -34.24 -2.28 -2.83
N ALA A 646 -34.06 -0.96 -2.61
CA ALA A 646 -33.55 -0.05 -3.64
C ALA A 646 -32.16 -0.46 -4.15
N PRO A 647 -31.20 -0.77 -3.27
CA PRO A 647 -29.90 -1.33 -3.67
C PRO A 647 -29.96 -2.57 -4.55
N ILE A 648 -30.99 -3.41 -4.38
CA ILE A 648 -31.13 -4.67 -5.13
C ILE A 648 -31.35 -4.37 -6.61
N ALA A 649 -32.21 -3.39 -6.91
CA ALA A 649 -32.51 -2.98 -8.27
C ALA A 649 -31.40 -2.09 -8.86
N VAL A 650 -30.81 -1.21 -8.06
CA VAL A 650 -29.89 -0.18 -8.56
C VAL A 650 -28.44 -0.66 -8.63
N GLY A 651 -28.05 -1.73 -7.91
CA GLY A 651 -26.70 -2.31 -8.01
C GLY A 651 -26.23 -2.58 -9.46
N PRO A 652 -27.01 -3.32 -10.28
CA PRO A 652 -26.70 -3.53 -11.69
C PRO A 652 -26.66 -2.23 -12.52
N LEU A 653 -27.55 -1.28 -12.23
CA LEU A 653 -27.60 0.02 -12.92
C LEU A 653 -26.35 0.86 -12.62
N ASN A 654 -25.92 0.92 -11.36
CA ASN A 654 -24.71 1.62 -10.96
C ASN A 654 -23.47 0.98 -11.59
N GLY A 655 -23.41 -0.36 -11.63
CA GLY A 655 -22.34 -1.07 -12.33
C GLY A 655 -22.29 -0.70 -13.82
N TRP A 656 -23.45 -0.61 -14.47
CA TRP A 656 -23.56 -0.18 -15.87
C TRP A 656 -23.13 1.29 -16.06
N LEU A 657 -23.54 2.20 -15.16
CA LEU A 657 -23.13 3.61 -15.21
C LEU A 657 -21.61 3.75 -15.09
N VAL A 658 -20.97 2.98 -14.22
CA VAL A 658 -19.50 2.98 -14.03
C VAL A 658 -18.75 2.47 -15.28
N ASP A 659 -19.37 1.54 -16.00
CA ASP A 659 -18.83 1.01 -17.25
C ASP A 659 -18.95 2.01 -18.42
N LYS A 660 -19.83 3.03 -18.31
CA LYS A 660 -20.11 3.99 -19.39
C LYS A 660 -19.59 5.40 -19.14
N LEU A 661 -19.52 5.82 -17.89
CA LEU A 661 -19.15 7.18 -17.51
C LEU A 661 -17.71 7.26 -17.00
N SER A 662 -17.11 8.46 -17.10
CA SER A 662 -15.85 8.76 -16.42
C SER A 662 -16.05 8.74 -14.89
N ALA A 663 -14.95 8.53 -14.15
CA ALA A 663 -14.99 8.52 -12.68
C ALA A 663 -15.60 9.82 -12.12
N ARG A 664 -15.18 10.97 -12.67
CA ARG A 664 -15.73 12.28 -12.32
C ARG A 664 -17.24 12.34 -12.50
N ASN A 665 -17.76 12.01 -13.69
CA ASN A 665 -19.17 12.17 -13.97
C ASN A 665 -20.03 11.18 -13.16
N SER A 666 -19.59 9.93 -13.03
CA SER A 666 -20.31 8.93 -12.24
C SER A 666 -20.40 9.33 -10.76
N MET A 667 -19.28 9.74 -10.15
CA MET A 667 -19.27 10.16 -8.75
C MET A 667 -19.98 11.50 -8.53
N ALA A 668 -19.91 12.43 -9.48
CA ALA A 668 -20.62 13.71 -9.41
C ALA A 668 -22.15 13.51 -9.49
N ILE A 669 -22.62 12.69 -10.42
CA ILE A 669 -24.06 12.32 -10.51
C ILE A 669 -24.52 11.63 -9.23
N ASN A 670 -23.70 10.71 -8.71
CA ASN A 670 -24.01 10.05 -7.45
C ASN A 670 -24.12 11.06 -6.30
N THR A 671 -23.17 12.00 -6.19
CA THR A 671 -23.19 13.04 -5.15
C THR A 671 -24.37 13.99 -5.32
N ALA A 672 -24.69 14.41 -6.55
CA ALA A 672 -25.87 15.25 -6.82
C ALA A 672 -27.17 14.53 -6.43
N ALA A 673 -27.28 13.23 -6.74
CA ALA A 673 -28.40 12.41 -6.27
C ALA A 673 -28.48 12.39 -4.74
N ARG A 674 -27.35 12.29 -4.02
CA ARG A 674 -27.35 12.41 -2.55
C ARG A 674 -27.90 13.72 -2.06
N VAL A 675 -27.50 14.85 -2.65
CA VAL A 675 -28.00 16.17 -2.25
C VAL A 675 -29.52 16.21 -2.35
N VAL A 676 -30.07 15.78 -3.49
CA VAL A 676 -31.52 15.74 -3.71
C VAL A 676 -32.21 14.84 -2.68
N LEU A 677 -31.62 13.67 -2.42
CA LEU A 677 -32.18 12.68 -1.51
C LEU A 677 -32.03 13.07 -0.02
N ASP A 678 -30.98 13.79 0.37
CA ASP A 678 -30.81 14.32 1.73
C ASP A 678 -31.78 15.50 1.98
N LEU A 679 -32.13 16.27 0.95
CA LEU A 679 -33.16 17.31 1.05
C LEU A 679 -34.58 16.74 1.11
N PHE A 680 -34.77 15.50 0.67
CA PHE A 680 -36.10 14.92 0.55
C PHE A 680 -36.83 14.76 1.90
N PRO A 681 -36.24 14.18 2.97
CA PRO A 681 -36.92 14.08 4.27
C PRO A 681 -37.28 15.43 4.89
N PRO A 682 -36.41 16.45 4.92
CA PRO A 682 -36.79 17.79 5.38
C PRO A 682 -37.95 18.40 4.59
N VAL A 683 -37.96 18.28 3.26
CA VAL A 683 -39.04 18.79 2.41
C VAL A 683 -40.36 18.11 2.76
N LEU A 684 -40.35 16.79 2.95
CA LEU A 684 -41.56 16.05 3.37
C LEU A 684 -42.06 16.50 4.74
N VAL A 685 -41.14 16.78 5.68
CA VAL A 685 -41.51 17.32 6.99
C VAL A 685 -42.14 18.70 6.86
N LEU A 686 -41.51 19.60 6.10
CA LEU A 686 -42.00 20.97 5.91
C LEU A 686 -43.36 21.03 5.22
N LEU A 687 -43.66 20.07 4.34
CA LEU A 687 -44.95 19.95 3.67
C LEU A 687 -46.01 19.22 4.52
N GLY A 688 -45.67 18.76 5.72
CA GLY A 688 -46.57 17.96 6.56
C GLY A 688 -46.90 16.58 5.98
N LEU A 689 -46.06 16.07 5.07
CA LEU A 689 -46.26 14.82 4.34
C LEU A 689 -45.54 13.63 4.98
N ILE A 690 -45.18 13.69 6.27
CA ILE A 690 -44.53 12.56 6.95
C ILE A 690 -45.55 11.46 7.23
N ASN A 691 -45.66 10.53 6.29
CA ASN A 691 -46.43 9.30 6.43
C ASN A 691 -45.57 8.09 6.04
N THR A 692 -46.07 6.88 6.27
CA THR A 692 -45.35 5.64 5.98
C THR A 692 -44.84 5.56 4.53
N PRO A 693 -45.65 5.85 3.48
CA PRO A 693 -45.15 5.90 2.09
C PRO A 693 -43.97 6.85 1.87
N MET A 694 -43.99 8.03 2.48
CA MET A 694 -42.93 9.02 2.32
C MET A 694 -41.65 8.62 3.05
N LEU A 695 -41.76 8.00 4.23
CA LEU A 695 -40.63 7.40 4.94
C LEU A 695 -40.05 6.19 4.20
N ILE A 696 -40.89 5.41 3.49
CA ILE A 696 -40.43 4.37 2.58
C ILE A 696 -39.56 4.97 1.46
N ILE A 697 -40.01 6.04 0.82
CA ILE A 697 -39.24 6.70 -0.25
C ILE A 697 -37.91 7.24 0.30
N ALA A 698 -37.94 7.91 1.46
CA ALA A 698 -36.73 8.38 2.14
C ALA A 698 -35.75 7.25 2.49
N SER A 699 -36.26 6.10 2.94
CA SER A 699 -35.45 4.92 3.21
C SER A 699 -34.84 4.34 1.93
N VAL A 700 -35.64 4.15 0.88
CA VAL A 700 -35.20 3.70 -0.46
C VAL A 700 -34.09 4.60 -1.00
N ALA A 701 -34.26 5.91 -0.86
CA ALA A 701 -33.27 6.92 -1.22
C ALA A 701 -31.95 6.73 -0.46
N ASN A 702 -32.00 6.68 0.88
CA ASN A 702 -30.80 6.55 1.71
C ASN A 702 -30.02 5.26 1.43
N PHE A 703 -30.73 4.14 1.25
CA PHE A 703 -30.10 2.86 0.90
C PHE A 703 -29.54 2.86 -0.53
N TRP A 704 -30.22 3.47 -1.50
CA TRP A 704 -29.68 3.64 -2.85
C TRP A 704 -28.35 4.39 -2.81
N ILE A 705 -28.26 5.51 -2.09
CA ILE A 705 -27.00 6.27 -1.93
C ILE A 705 -25.87 5.34 -1.49
N LEU A 706 -26.07 4.59 -0.39
CA LEU A 706 -25.05 3.70 0.15
C LEU A 706 -24.59 2.67 -0.89
N SER A 707 -25.53 2.05 -1.60
CA SER A 707 -25.25 1.07 -2.65
C SER A 707 -24.50 1.68 -3.84
N SER A 708 -24.91 2.87 -4.26
CA SER A 708 -24.30 3.59 -5.36
C SER A 708 -22.84 3.91 -5.08
N VAL A 709 -22.54 4.35 -3.86
CA VAL A 709 -21.17 4.64 -3.42
C VAL A 709 -20.32 3.38 -3.40
N MET A 710 -20.79 2.31 -2.75
CA MET A 710 -20.02 1.07 -2.66
C MET A 710 -19.74 0.48 -4.04
N THR A 711 -20.69 0.59 -4.96
CA THR A 711 -20.55 0.10 -6.35
C THR A 711 -19.60 0.99 -7.15
N THR A 712 -19.80 2.31 -7.11
CA THR A 712 -18.99 3.28 -7.88
C THR A 712 -17.55 3.32 -7.38
N GLU A 713 -17.34 3.53 -6.08
CA GLU A 713 -15.99 3.55 -5.49
C GLU A 713 -15.28 2.21 -5.71
N GLY A 714 -15.95 1.08 -5.43
CA GLY A 714 -15.39 -0.26 -5.62
C GLY A 714 -14.87 -0.51 -7.04
N ALA A 715 -15.64 -0.08 -8.05
CA ALA A 715 -15.29 -0.27 -9.44
C ALA A 715 -14.19 0.70 -9.94
N TYR A 716 -14.13 1.93 -9.42
CA TYR A 716 -13.10 2.90 -9.80
C TYR A 716 -11.78 2.76 -9.02
N ILE A 717 -11.75 2.19 -7.81
CA ILE A 717 -10.49 2.00 -7.04
C ILE A 717 -9.43 1.28 -7.88
N LYS A 718 -9.80 0.25 -8.63
CA LYS A 718 -8.85 -0.49 -9.48
C LYS A 718 -8.29 0.35 -10.63
N ARG A 719 -9.08 1.31 -11.13
CA ARG A 719 -8.68 2.26 -12.19
C ARG A 719 -7.83 3.39 -11.63
N LEU A 720 -8.18 3.91 -10.45
CA LEU A 720 -7.52 5.05 -9.81
C LEU A 720 -6.24 4.66 -9.07
N ALA A 721 -6.22 3.52 -8.37
CA ALA A 721 -5.06 3.06 -7.61
C ALA A 721 -4.03 2.30 -8.47
N GLY A 722 -4.40 1.86 -9.67
CA GLY A 722 -3.53 1.03 -10.49
C GLY A 722 -3.37 -0.40 -9.96
N LYS A 723 -2.86 -1.33 -10.79
CA LYS A 723 -2.82 -2.78 -10.47
C LYS A 723 -2.03 -3.08 -9.20
N LYS A 724 -0.95 -2.34 -8.95
CA LYS A 724 -0.03 -2.53 -7.82
C LYS A 724 -0.65 -2.10 -6.49
N TYR A 725 -1.47 -1.04 -6.47
CA TYR A 725 -1.95 -0.44 -5.22
C TYR A 725 -3.44 -0.68 -4.91
N VAL A 726 -4.16 -1.49 -5.72
CA VAL A 726 -5.59 -1.82 -5.45
C VAL A 726 -5.78 -2.37 -4.04
N GLY A 727 -4.96 -3.37 -3.64
CA GLY A 727 -5.06 -4.01 -2.33
C GLY A 727 -4.83 -3.03 -1.17
N PRO A 728 -3.69 -2.32 -1.14
CA PRO A 728 -3.43 -1.29 -0.14
C PRO A 728 -4.48 -0.18 -0.10
N VAL A 729 -4.89 0.38 -1.24
CA VAL A 729 -5.89 1.47 -1.29
C VAL A 729 -7.26 0.98 -0.81
N ASN A 730 -7.71 -0.20 -1.23
CA ASN A 730 -8.97 -0.77 -0.75
C ASN A 730 -8.93 -1.04 0.77
N SER A 731 -7.79 -1.54 1.27
CA SER A 731 -7.58 -1.76 2.71
C SER A 731 -7.61 -0.44 3.48
N LEU A 732 -6.93 0.58 2.98
CA LEU A 732 -6.94 1.91 3.58
C LEU A 732 -8.32 2.56 3.51
N LEU A 733 -9.09 2.42 2.43
CA LEU A 733 -10.45 2.96 2.33
C LEU A 733 -11.42 2.26 3.31
N TRP A 734 -11.22 0.96 3.52
CA TRP A 734 -11.95 0.22 4.55
C TRP A 734 -11.55 0.65 5.96
N MET A 735 -10.25 0.79 6.23
CA MET A 735 -9.76 1.32 7.51
C MET A 735 -10.26 2.73 7.76
N ASN A 736 -10.23 3.60 6.75
CA ASN A 736 -10.78 4.95 6.83
C ASN A 736 -12.27 4.93 7.19
N TYR A 737 -13.05 4.04 6.55
CA TYR A 737 -14.46 3.86 6.89
C TYR A 737 -14.66 3.52 8.38
N LEU A 738 -13.87 2.59 8.90
CA LEU A 738 -13.95 2.18 10.30
C LEU A 738 -13.45 3.27 11.26
N VAL A 739 -12.33 3.94 10.96
CA VAL A 739 -11.77 5.01 11.79
C VAL A 739 -12.75 6.17 11.91
N VAL A 740 -13.35 6.62 10.80
CA VAL A 740 -14.31 7.72 10.80
C VAL A 740 -15.54 7.36 11.63
N GLN A 741 -16.07 6.14 11.47
CA GLN A 741 -17.18 5.66 12.29
C GLN A 741 -16.85 5.65 13.79
N VAL A 742 -15.67 5.17 14.17
CA VAL A 742 -15.22 5.14 15.57
C VAL A 742 -15.04 6.55 16.10
N VAL A 743 -14.28 7.40 15.41
CA VAL A 743 -13.99 8.76 15.89
C VAL A 743 -15.27 9.56 16.02
N LEU A 744 -16.13 9.57 15.01
CA LEU A 744 -17.33 10.39 15.04
C LEU A 744 -18.39 9.84 15.99
N ALA A 745 -18.69 8.54 15.92
CA ALA A 745 -19.81 7.96 16.67
C ALA A 745 -19.43 7.59 18.10
N LEU A 746 -18.21 7.05 18.33
CA LEU A 746 -17.76 6.59 19.64
C LEU A 746 -17.08 7.69 20.48
N ILE A 747 -16.17 8.45 19.86
CA ILE A 747 -15.31 9.42 20.58
C ILE A 747 -15.97 10.79 20.64
N LEU A 748 -16.33 11.36 19.49
CA LEU A 748 -16.94 12.69 19.40
C LEU A 748 -18.44 12.69 19.72
N GLY A 749 -19.09 11.53 19.73
CA GLY A 749 -20.50 11.41 20.09
C GLY A 749 -21.44 12.13 19.12
N PHE A 750 -21.24 12.00 17.80
CA PHE A 750 -22.07 12.66 16.77
C PHE A 750 -23.59 12.43 16.91
N GLY A 751 -24.02 11.39 17.64
CA GLY A 751 -25.43 11.22 18.02
C GLY A 751 -25.99 12.38 18.86
N ALA A 752 -25.18 13.00 19.71
CA ALA A 752 -25.55 14.20 20.46
C ALA A 752 -25.78 15.39 19.53
N VAL A 753 -25.02 15.51 18.43
CA VAL A 753 -25.22 16.57 17.44
C VAL A 753 -26.62 16.49 16.84
N VAL A 754 -27.09 15.29 16.48
CA VAL A 754 -28.46 15.09 15.99
C VAL A 754 -29.50 15.49 17.03
N GLY A 755 -29.26 15.16 18.30
CA GLY A 755 -30.13 15.58 19.41
C GLY A 755 -30.16 17.10 19.61
N MET A 756 -29.01 17.77 19.51
CA MET A 756 -28.87 19.22 19.71
C MET A 756 -29.45 20.04 18.56
N VAL A 757 -29.10 19.70 17.31
CA VAL A 757 -29.56 20.46 16.14
C VAL A 757 -30.95 20.06 15.68
N GLY A 758 -31.42 18.89 16.11
CA GLY A 758 -32.65 18.27 15.64
C GLY A 758 -32.43 17.43 14.37
N PRO A 759 -33.20 16.35 14.19
CA PRO A 759 -32.95 15.38 13.13
C PRO A 759 -33.21 15.92 11.71
N ILE A 760 -34.06 16.94 11.55
CA ILE A 760 -34.30 17.58 10.24
C ILE A 760 -33.08 18.42 9.82
N ASN A 761 -32.51 19.18 10.75
CA ASN A 761 -31.34 20.01 10.47
C ASN A 761 -30.10 19.16 10.14
N ALA A 762 -29.99 17.97 10.74
CA ALA A 762 -28.99 16.98 10.35
C ALA A 762 -29.02 16.64 8.85
N TYR A 763 -30.21 16.53 8.24
CA TYR A 763 -30.36 16.30 6.80
C TYR A 763 -29.98 17.53 5.96
N PHE A 764 -30.33 18.75 6.38
CA PHE A 764 -29.88 19.96 5.70
C PHE A 764 -28.36 20.12 5.73
N ILE A 765 -27.73 19.84 6.87
CA ILE A 765 -26.27 19.84 7.01
C ILE A 765 -25.64 18.81 6.08
N ALA A 766 -26.19 17.59 6.02
CA ALA A 766 -25.72 16.54 5.13
C ALA A 766 -25.83 16.95 3.64
N ALA A 767 -26.98 17.50 3.23
CA ALA A 767 -27.20 18.00 1.87
C ALA A 767 -26.22 19.12 1.51
N ALA A 768 -26.02 20.09 2.42
CA ALA A 768 -25.11 21.20 2.22
C ALA A 768 -23.66 20.73 2.08
N ILE A 769 -23.20 19.80 2.92
CA ILE A 769 -21.86 19.21 2.83
C ILE A 769 -21.69 18.46 1.51
N ASN A 770 -22.68 17.66 1.10
CA ASN A 770 -22.65 16.95 -0.17
C ASN A 770 -22.57 17.92 -1.37
N ALA A 771 -23.33 19.00 -1.35
CA ALA A 771 -23.42 19.97 -2.44
C ALA A 771 -22.21 20.91 -2.52
N LEU A 772 -21.79 21.47 -1.38
CA LEU A 772 -20.82 22.57 -1.32
C LEU A 772 -19.39 22.10 -1.07
N VAL A 773 -19.20 20.88 -0.58
CA VAL A 773 -17.86 20.34 -0.26
C VAL A 773 -17.55 19.13 -1.12
N ILE A 774 -18.38 18.08 -1.04
CA ILE A 774 -18.07 16.80 -1.70
C ILE A 774 -18.17 16.92 -3.22
N LEU A 775 -19.21 17.54 -3.75
CA LEU A 775 -19.39 17.66 -5.20
C LEU A 775 -18.24 18.45 -5.87
N PRO A 776 -17.82 19.64 -5.37
CA PRO A 776 -16.62 20.32 -5.85
C PRO A 776 -15.35 19.47 -5.71
N LEU A 777 -15.17 18.80 -4.57
CA LEU A 777 -14.01 17.94 -4.34
C LEU A 777 -13.92 16.85 -5.42
N VAL A 778 -15.01 16.11 -5.67
CA VAL A 778 -15.11 15.11 -6.74
C VAL A 778 -14.80 15.72 -8.10
N TRP A 779 -15.36 16.90 -8.40
CA TRP A 779 -15.17 17.58 -9.68
C TRP A 779 -13.71 17.92 -9.95
N PHE A 780 -12.97 18.40 -8.94
CA PHE A 780 -11.59 18.85 -9.08
C PHE A 780 -10.55 17.74 -8.90
N THR A 781 -10.87 16.66 -8.17
CA THR A 781 -9.90 15.57 -7.91
C THR A 781 -10.07 14.39 -8.85
N MET A 782 -11.26 14.09 -9.36
CA MET A 782 -11.49 12.89 -10.16
C MET A 782 -11.15 13.10 -11.64
N PRO A 783 -10.55 12.12 -12.31
CA PRO A 783 -10.23 12.19 -13.72
C PRO A 783 -11.50 12.08 -14.58
N ASN A 784 -11.50 12.78 -15.72
CA ASN A 784 -12.59 12.74 -16.70
C ASN A 784 -12.30 11.80 -17.89
N HIS A 785 -11.44 10.80 -17.70
CA HIS A 785 -11.16 9.81 -18.74
C HIS A 785 -12.33 8.83 -18.85
N LYS A 786 -12.88 8.68 -20.05
CA LYS A 786 -13.89 7.66 -20.33
C LYS A 786 -13.22 6.27 -20.25
N PRO A 787 -13.95 5.22 -19.83
CA PRO A 787 -13.46 3.85 -19.93
C PRO A 787 -13.06 3.55 -21.37
N MET A 788 -11.91 2.91 -21.61
CA MET A 788 -11.50 2.50 -22.97
C MET A 788 -12.62 1.64 -23.57
N GLU A 789 -13.32 2.17 -24.58
CA GLU A 789 -14.21 1.32 -25.38
C GLU A 789 -13.34 0.25 -26.06
N PRO A 790 -13.78 -1.02 -26.11
CA PRO A 790 -13.09 -2.02 -26.93
C PRO A 790 -12.99 -1.47 -28.36
N ALA A 791 -11.83 -1.66 -29.00
CA ALA A 791 -11.49 -1.13 -30.31
C ALA A 791 -12.71 -1.22 -31.23
N ARG A 792 -13.29 -0.06 -31.51
CA ARG A 792 -14.54 0.05 -32.27
C ARG A 792 -14.18 -0.38 -33.68
N THR A 793 -14.69 -1.52 -34.12
CA THR A 793 -14.67 -1.88 -35.54
C THR A 793 -15.36 -0.73 -36.29
N ASP A 794 -14.78 -0.27 -37.40
CA ASP A 794 -15.14 0.94 -38.20
C ASP A 794 -16.57 0.96 -38.78
N SER A 795 -17.48 0.19 -38.20
CA SER A 795 -18.89 0.19 -38.52
C SER A 795 -19.53 1.58 -38.33
N PRO A 796 -20.28 2.08 -39.34
CA PRO A 796 -20.90 3.40 -39.30
C PRO A 796 -21.85 3.55 -38.11
N ARG A 797 -21.89 4.77 -37.53
CA ARG A 797 -22.75 5.05 -36.37
C ARG A 797 -24.22 4.86 -36.77
N PRO A 798 -25.00 4.02 -36.05
CA PRO A 798 -26.40 3.82 -36.37
C PRO A 798 -27.19 5.13 -36.23
N SER A 799 -28.14 5.33 -37.12
CA SER A 799 -29.03 6.50 -37.13
C SER A 799 -29.83 6.60 -35.83
N ALA A 800 -30.40 7.78 -35.51
CA ALA A 800 -31.20 7.97 -34.30
C ALA A 800 -32.43 7.04 -34.25
N SER A 801 -33.03 6.77 -35.41
CA SER A 801 -34.16 5.83 -35.57
C SER A 801 -33.73 4.38 -35.37
N GLU A 802 -32.57 3.96 -35.90
CA GLU A 802 -32.00 2.63 -35.63
C GLU A 802 -31.64 2.43 -34.16
N ARG A 803 -31.15 3.48 -33.50
CA ARG A 803 -30.91 3.46 -32.05
C ARG A 803 -32.21 3.30 -31.28
N ALA A 804 -33.26 4.04 -31.64
CA ALA A 804 -34.57 3.90 -31.00
C ALA A 804 -35.17 2.50 -31.23
N ALA A 805 -35.08 1.96 -32.44
CA ALA A 805 -35.55 0.62 -32.79
C ALA A 805 -34.77 -0.47 -32.04
N LYS A 806 -33.43 -0.40 -32.00
CA LYS A 806 -32.59 -1.32 -31.21
C LYS A 806 -32.88 -1.21 -29.73
N THR A 807 -33.12 -0.01 -29.21
CA THR A 807 -33.46 0.19 -27.79
C THR A 807 -34.83 -0.41 -27.48
N ARG A 808 -35.84 -0.20 -28.33
CA ARG A 808 -37.18 -0.79 -28.16
C ARG A 808 -37.15 -2.31 -28.27
N ALA A 809 -36.42 -2.86 -29.23
CA ALA A 809 -36.22 -4.30 -29.39
C ALA A 809 -35.51 -4.90 -28.17
N ALA A 810 -34.43 -4.25 -27.68
CA ALA A 810 -33.74 -4.66 -26.46
C ALA A 810 -34.64 -4.58 -25.22
N LEU A 811 -35.50 -3.56 -25.13
CA LEU A 811 -36.46 -3.40 -24.03
C LEU A 811 -37.52 -4.50 -24.04
N LEU A 812 -38.07 -4.82 -25.22
CA LEU A 812 -39.03 -5.91 -25.38
C LEU A 812 -38.39 -7.27 -25.09
N GLU A 813 -37.16 -7.49 -25.53
CA GLU A 813 -36.40 -8.71 -25.20
C GLU A 813 -36.14 -8.79 -23.69
N LEU A 814 -35.82 -7.67 -23.04
CA LEU A 814 -35.64 -7.58 -21.59
C LEU A 814 -36.94 -7.93 -20.87
N VAL A 815 -38.07 -7.33 -21.25
CA VAL A 815 -39.40 -7.66 -20.68
C VAL A 815 -39.72 -9.14 -20.88
N LYS A 816 -39.53 -9.70 -22.09
CA LYS A 816 -39.75 -11.14 -22.35
C LYS A 816 -38.85 -12.02 -21.47
N ARG A 817 -37.57 -11.66 -21.34
CA ARG A 817 -36.56 -12.39 -20.56
C ARG A 817 -36.87 -12.38 -19.06
N TYR A 818 -37.43 -11.29 -18.54
CA TYR A 818 -37.72 -11.10 -17.10
C TYR A 818 -39.20 -11.20 -16.73
N ARG A 819 -40.10 -11.55 -17.67
CA ARG A 819 -41.57 -11.54 -17.45
C ARG A 819 -42.02 -12.23 -16.16
N VAL A 820 -41.47 -13.42 -15.87
CA VAL A 820 -41.84 -14.19 -14.67
C VAL A 820 -41.42 -13.44 -13.40
N GLY A 821 -40.21 -12.86 -13.40
CA GLY A 821 -39.74 -12.10 -12.25
C GLY A 821 -40.47 -10.77 -12.09
N LEU A 822 -40.88 -10.11 -13.18
CA LEU A 822 -41.71 -8.90 -13.14
C LEU A 822 -43.12 -9.20 -12.61
N VAL A 823 -43.73 -10.32 -13.01
CA VAL A 823 -45.02 -10.77 -12.47
C VAL A 823 -44.89 -11.11 -10.99
N LEU A 824 -43.85 -11.84 -10.59
CA LEU A 824 -43.58 -12.13 -9.17
C LEU A 824 -43.34 -10.85 -8.36
N LEU A 825 -42.64 -9.87 -8.93
CA LEU A 825 -42.41 -8.57 -8.30
C LEU A 825 -43.73 -7.80 -8.13
N ALA A 826 -44.54 -7.71 -9.18
CA ALA A 826 -45.85 -7.06 -9.13
C ALA A 826 -46.77 -7.73 -8.09
N ALA A 827 -46.85 -9.07 -8.10
CA ALA A 827 -47.61 -9.83 -7.10
C ALA A 827 -47.07 -9.62 -5.67
N SER A 828 -45.75 -9.52 -5.52
CA SER A 828 -45.12 -9.25 -4.21
C SER A 828 -45.38 -7.82 -3.72
N ILE A 829 -45.40 -6.83 -4.60
CA ILE A 829 -45.76 -5.45 -4.27
C ILE A 829 -47.23 -5.38 -3.87
N LEU A 830 -48.13 -6.03 -4.63
CA LEU A 830 -49.54 -6.13 -4.25
C LEU A 830 -49.73 -6.84 -2.90
N SER A 831 -48.99 -7.93 -2.66
CA SER A 831 -48.99 -8.63 -1.37
C SER A 831 -48.49 -7.74 -0.22
N PHE A 832 -47.44 -6.95 -0.45
CA PHE A 832 -46.93 -5.99 0.53
C PHE A 832 -47.96 -4.90 0.86
N VAL A 833 -48.64 -4.36 -0.15
CA VAL A 833 -49.62 -3.29 0.03
C VAL A 833 -50.93 -3.81 0.66
N PHE A 834 -51.42 -4.98 0.23
CA PHE A 834 -52.79 -5.41 0.52
C PHE A 834 -52.92 -6.61 1.47
N VAL A 835 -51.89 -7.44 1.67
CA VAL A 835 -52.05 -8.75 2.34
C VAL A 835 -51.15 -8.92 3.56
N TRP A 836 -49.83 -8.77 3.43
CA TRP A 836 -48.87 -9.18 4.46
C TRP A 836 -48.09 -8.03 5.09
N HIS A 837 -48.09 -6.82 4.49
CA HIS A 837 -47.29 -5.67 4.95
C HIS A 837 -45.81 -5.99 5.22
N SER A 838 -45.31 -7.09 4.64
CA SER A 838 -43.94 -7.57 4.80
C SER A 838 -43.16 -7.35 3.50
N PRO A 839 -41.97 -6.73 3.56
CA PRO A 839 -41.13 -6.53 2.38
C PRO A 839 -40.41 -7.80 1.91
N VAL A 840 -40.50 -8.89 2.67
CA VAL A 840 -39.82 -10.16 2.38
C VAL A 840 -40.15 -10.71 0.99
N PRO A 841 -41.43 -10.80 0.55
CA PRO A 841 -41.76 -11.28 -0.80
C PRO A 841 -41.14 -10.40 -1.89
N VAL A 842 -41.13 -9.07 -1.70
CA VAL A 842 -40.55 -8.12 -2.66
C VAL A 842 -39.03 -8.32 -2.76
N ALA A 843 -38.35 -8.49 -1.61
CA ALA A 843 -36.91 -8.79 -1.56
C ALA A 843 -36.56 -10.08 -2.31
N LEU A 844 -37.34 -11.14 -2.09
CA LEU A 844 -37.15 -12.44 -2.75
C LEU A 844 -37.42 -12.36 -4.27
N ALA A 845 -38.45 -11.63 -4.68
CA ALA A 845 -38.75 -11.41 -6.11
C ALA A 845 -37.64 -10.62 -6.81
N LEU A 846 -37.11 -9.56 -6.18
CA LEU A 846 -35.98 -8.80 -6.70
C LEU A 846 -34.69 -9.62 -6.71
N ALA A 847 -34.41 -10.40 -5.66
CA ALA A 847 -33.27 -11.32 -5.64
C ALA A 847 -33.36 -12.35 -6.79
N TYR A 848 -34.55 -12.90 -7.02
CA TYR A 848 -34.82 -13.79 -8.15
C TYR A 848 -34.54 -13.11 -9.49
N LEU A 849 -35.00 -11.87 -9.70
CA LEU A 849 -34.69 -11.08 -10.89
C LEU A 849 -33.17 -10.88 -11.07
N VAL A 850 -32.46 -10.57 -9.99
CA VAL A 850 -31.00 -10.42 -10.00
C VAL A 850 -30.31 -11.72 -10.42
N THR A 851 -30.77 -12.89 -9.95
CA THR A 851 -30.21 -14.19 -10.38
C THR A 851 -30.36 -14.47 -11.88
N ARG A 852 -31.28 -13.76 -12.56
CA ARG A 852 -31.50 -13.89 -14.01
C ARG A 852 -30.62 -12.96 -14.85
N THR A 853 -29.89 -12.03 -14.22
CA THR A 853 -28.95 -11.15 -14.91
C THR A 853 -27.75 -11.91 -15.49
N ASP A 854 -27.11 -11.36 -16.51
CA ASP A 854 -25.96 -12.02 -17.16
C ASP A 854 -24.76 -12.12 -16.22
N GLY A 855 -24.56 -11.14 -15.34
CA GLY A 855 -23.55 -11.20 -14.27
C GLY A 855 -23.80 -12.40 -13.35
N ALA A 856 -25.02 -12.57 -12.85
CA ALA A 856 -25.36 -13.69 -11.98
C ALA A 856 -25.24 -15.04 -12.69
N LYS A 857 -25.65 -15.14 -13.96
CA LYS A 857 -25.48 -16.35 -14.77
C LYS A 857 -24.02 -16.70 -15.00
N GLN A 858 -23.17 -15.71 -15.26
CA GLN A 858 -21.74 -15.91 -15.41
C GLN A 858 -21.12 -16.39 -14.09
N LEU A 859 -21.43 -15.72 -12.97
CA LEU A 859 -20.97 -16.12 -11.65
C LEU A 859 -21.40 -17.55 -11.27
N TRP A 860 -22.67 -17.90 -11.53
CA TRP A 860 -23.20 -19.24 -11.29
C TRP A 860 -22.60 -20.32 -12.17
N ALA A 861 -22.23 -19.98 -13.40
CA ALA A 861 -21.50 -20.86 -14.30
C ALA A 861 -19.99 -20.92 -14.01
N GLY A 862 -19.46 -20.10 -13.08
CA GLY A 862 -18.01 -19.97 -12.87
C GLY A 862 -17.29 -19.38 -14.08
N ARG A 863 -17.95 -18.49 -14.83
CA ARG A 863 -17.39 -17.72 -15.97
C ARG A 863 -17.04 -16.30 -15.51
N GLY A 864 -16.07 -15.67 -16.17
CA GLY A 864 -15.62 -14.31 -15.81
C GLY A 864 -14.71 -14.27 -14.58
N ARG A 865 -14.02 -15.38 -14.31
CA ARG A 865 -13.10 -15.56 -13.18
C ARG A 865 -11.65 -15.61 -13.65
N ASP A 866 -10.73 -15.07 -12.86
CA ASP A 866 -9.30 -15.21 -13.10
C ASP A 866 -8.91 -16.64 -12.71
N VAL A 867 -8.26 -17.37 -13.63
CA VAL A 867 -7.79 -18.74 -13.40
C VAL A 867 -6.48 -18.65 -12.63
N GLY A 868 -6.48 -19.06 -11.36
CA GLY A 868 -5.28 -19.04 -10.53
C GLY A 868 -4.26 -20.10 -10.96
N LYS A 869 -2.98 -19.92 -10.58
CA LYS A 869 -1.88 -20.87 -10.89
C LYS A 869 -2.23 -22.32 -10.53
N ARG A 870 -2.72 -22.53 -9.30
CA ARG A 870 -3.13 -23.86 -8.83
C ARG A 870 -4.24 -24.49 -9.67
N GLU A 871 -5.12 -23.67 -10.22
CA GLU A 871 -6.19 -24.17 -11.06
C GLU A 871 -5.69 -24.55 -12.45
N GLN A 872 -4.73 -23.81 -13.00
CA GLN A 872 -4.01 -24.17 -14.22
C GLN A 872 -3.29 -25.50 -14.03
N GLU A 873 -2.56 -25.66 -12.92
CA GLU A 873 -1.91 -26.93 -12.54
C GLU A 873 -2.91 -28.09 -12.44
N LEU A 874 -4.09 -27.86 -11.84
CA LEU A 874 -5.13 -28.89 -11.75
C LEU A 874 -5.69 -29.25 -13.12
N VAL A 875 -5.90 -28.27 -14.02
CA VAL A 875 -6.37 -28.53 -15.39
C VAL A 875 -5.31 -29.31 -16.17
N GLU A 876 -4.03 -28.95 -16.06
CA GLU A 876 -2.92 -29.66 -16.68
C GLU A 876 -2.78 -31.07 -16.12
N ARG A 877 -2.85 -31.24 -14.79
CA ARG A 877 -2.81 -32.56 -14.14
C ARG A 877 -4.00 -33.43 -14.56
N ILE A 878 -5.21 -32.86 -14.64
CA ILE A 878 -6.40 -33.56 -15.12
C ILE A 878 -6.20 -34.02 -16.57
N ARG A 879 -5.71 -33.13 -17.46
CA ARG A 879 -5.43 -33.47 -18.86
C ARG A 879 -4.36 -34.56 -18.99
N ALA A 880 -3.28 -34.47 -18.21
CA ALA A 880 -2.24 -35.48 -18.19
C ALA A 880 -2.79 -36.85 -17.74
N MET A 881 -3.58 -36.89 -16.66
CA MET A 881 -4.20 -38.13 -16.18
C MET A 881 -5.24 -38.70 -17.16
N GLU A 882 -5.97 -37.86 -17.89
CA GLU A 882 -6.90 -38.29 -18.94
C GLU A 882 -6.15 -38.85 -20.17
N ALA A 883 -5.03 -38.22 -20.55
CA ALA A 883 -4.15 -38.70 -21.62
C ALA A 883 -3.49 -40.05 -21.27
N ASP A 884 -3.13 -40.24 -19.99
CA ASP A 884 -2.58 -41.50 -19.46
C ASP A 884 -3.63 -42.63 -19.32
N GLY A 885 -4.88 -42.41 -19.76
CA GLY A 885 -5.95 -43.41 -19.67
C GLY A 885 -6.49 -43.65 -18.25
N LYS A 886 -6.14 -42.82 -17.26
CA LYS A 886 -6.56 -42.96 -15.85
C LYS A 886 -7.97 -42.44 -15.57
N ASN A 887 -8.89 -42.61 -16.52
CA ASN A 887 -10.24 -42.02 -16.54
C ASN A 887 -11.13 -42.42 -15.34
N GLY A 888 -10.79 -43.51 -14.62
CA GLY A 888 -11.50 -43.98 -13.43
C GLY A 888 -10.80 -43.74 -12.09
N SER A 889 -9.58 -43.20 -12.08
CA SER A 889 -8.76 -43.11 -10.86
C SER A 889 -9.37 -42.18 -9.81
N ASP A 890 -9.24 -42.54 -8.53
CA ASP A 890 -9.70 -41.70 -7.42
C ASP A 890 -8.93 -40.37 -7.35
N GLU A 891 -7.68 -40.35 -7.81
CA GLU A 891 -6.91 -39.12 -7.99
C GLU A 891 -7.53 -38.16 -9.02
N LEU A 892 -7.98 -38.68 -10.18
CA LEU A 892 -8.66 -37.88 -11.19
C LEU A 892 -9.98 -37.34 -10.66
N LYS A 893 -10.76 -38.16 -9.95
CA LYS A 893 -11.99 -37.73 -9.28
C LYS A 893 -11.70 -36.65 -8.23
N ALA A 894 -10.66 -36.82 -7.42
CA ALA A 894 -10.25 -35.85 -6.42
C ALA A 894 -9.84 -34.52 -7.05
N ALA A 895 -8.99 -34.54 -8.09
CA ALA A 895 -8.56 -33.35 -8.82
C ALA A 895 -9.74 -32.64 -9.52
N LYS A 896 -10.64 -33.38 -10.18
CA LYS A 896 -11.88 -32.83 -10.76
C LYS A 896 -12.78 -32.21 -9.68
N SER A 897 -12.91 -32.85 -8.52
CA SER A 897 -13.69 -32.33 -7.39
C SER A 897 -13.08 -31.05 -6.80
N GLU A 898 -11.75 -30.96 -6.77
CA GLU A 898 -11.01 -29.79 -6.29
C GLU A 898 -11.19 -28.63 -7.27
N LEU A 899 -11.00 -28.89 -8.56
CA LEU A 899 -11.24 -27.91 -9.63
C LEU A 899 -12.67 -27.37 -9.61
N GLU A 900 -13.67 -28.25 -9.43
CA GLU A 900 -15.07 -27.83 -9.29
C GLU A 900 -15.30 -26.98 -8.03
N ARG A 901 -14.61 -27.27 -6.92
CA ARG A 901 -14.66 -26.41 -5.72
C ARG A 901 -14.08 -25.03 -6.01
N TRP A 902 -12.96 -24.93 -6.73
CA TRP A 902 -12.36 -23.65 -7.13
C TRP A 902 -13.32 -22.82 -7.99
N LYS A 903 -13.93 -23.42 -9.02
CA LYS A 903 -14.95 -22.76 -9.86
C LYS A 903 -16.14 -22.22 -9.07
N LYS A 904 -16.53 -22.92 -8.00
CA LYS A 904 -17.69 -22.59 -7.15
C LYS A 904 -17.32 -21.69 -5.96
N SER A 905 -16.03 -21.40 -5.75
CA SER A 905 -15.58 -20.65 -4.58
C SER A 905 -16.14 -19.21 -4.54
N PRO A 906 -16.03 -18.38 -5.61
CA PRO A 906 -16.52 -16.99 -5.57
C PRO A 906 -18.03 -16.94 -5.28
N ARG A 907 -18.76 -17.84 -5.94
CA ARG A 907 -20.21 -17.87 -5.85
C ARG A 907 -20.70 -18.28 -4.45
N ILE A 908 -19.99 -19.21 -3.80
CA ILE A 908 -20.27 -19.61 -2.40
C ILE A 908 -19.88 -18.47 -1.45
N ALA A 909 -18.76 -17.78 -1.69
CA ALA A 909 -18.33 -16.63 -0.89
C ALA A 909 -19.40 -15.53 -0.88
N MET A 910 -19.98 -15.22 -2.04
CA MET A 910 -21.10 -14.29 -2.18
C MET A 910 -22.31 -14.70 -1.32
N LEU A 911 -22.68 -15.98 -1.29
CA LEU A 911 -23.78 -16.47 -0.45
C LEU A 911 -23.48 -16.32 1.04
N TYR A 912 -22.26 -16.64 1.48
CA TYR A 912 -21.87 -16.44 2.87
C TYR A 912 -21.79 -14.96 3.24
N ILE A 913 -21.39 -14.08 2.31
CA ILE A 913 -21.46 -12.64 2.53
C ILE A 913 -22.92 -12.19 2.76
N ALA A 914 -23.84 -12.66 1.93
CA ALA A 914 -25.27 -12.38 2.09
C ALA A 914 -25.82 -12.94 3.42
N LEU A 915 -25.41 -14.16 3.80
CA LEU A 915 -25.78 -14.78 5.08
C LEU A 915 -25.24 -13.98 6.28
N GLY A 916 -24.01 -13.47 6.19
CA GLY A 916 -23.45 -12.57 7.20
C GLY A 916 -24.23 -11.26 7.30
N ALA A 917 -24.71 -10.71 6.19
CA ALA A 917 -25.56 -9.51 6.23
C ALA A 917 -26.92 -9.75 6.93
N MET A 918 -27.39 -11.00 7.00
CA MET A 918 -28.58 -11.36 7.79
C MET A 918 -28.34 -11.24 9.29
N THR A 919 -27.09 -11.24 9.75
CA THR A 919 -26.78 -11.01 11.17
C THR A 919 -26.50 -9.52 11.43
N LEU A 920 -25.63 -8.89 10.66
CA LEU A 920 -25.28 -7.49 10.91
C LEU A 920 -26.46 -6.54 10.68
N GLY A 921 -27.28 -6.78 9.65
CA GLY A 921 -28.39 -5.92 9.27
C GLY A 921 -29.40 -5.68 10.39
N PRO A 922 -30.02 -6.73 10.95
CA PRO A 922 -30.94 -6.60 12.07
C PRO A 922 -30.28 -6.05 13.33
N LEU A 923 -29.04 -6.44 13.62
CA LEU A 923 -28.31 -5.92 14.78
C LEU A 923 -28.15 -4.40 14.68
N GLN A 924 -27.57 -3.92 13.58
CA GLN A 924 -27.24 -2.51 13.38
C GLN A 924 -28.48 -1.63 13.21
N SER A 925 -29.43 -2.08 12.39
CA SER A 925 -30.56 -1.24 11.97
C SER A 925 -31.78 -1.34 12.88
N PHE A 926 -31.86 -2.34 13.77
CA PHE A 926 -33.04 -2.58 14.60
C PHE A 926 -32.71 -2.88 16.07
N ALA A 927 -31.90 -3.91 16.35
CA ALA A 927 -31.68 -4.37 17.72
C ALA A 927 -30.91 -3.36 18.58
N ILE A 928 -29.81 -2.77 18.08
CA ILE A 928 -29.05 -1.74 18.80
C ILE A 928 -29.91 -0.50 19.13
N PRO A 929 -30.60 0.15 18.17
CA PRO A 929 -31.37 1.34 18.51
C PRO A 929 -32.54 1.00 19.45
N ARG A 930 -33.20 -0.17 19.28
CA ARG A 930 -34.24 -0.59 20.24
C ARG A 930 -33.69 -0.87 21.64
N PHE A 931 -32.53 -1.52 21.73
CA PHE A 931 -31.80 -1.76 22.97
C PHE A 931 -31.54 -0.43 23.68
N THR A 932 -31.14 0.57 22.92
CA THR A 932 -30.79 1.90 23.45
C THR A 932 -31.99 2.52 24.14
N GLU A 933 -33.14 2.61 23.46
CA GLU A 933 -34.39 3.10 24.07
C GLU A 933 -34.82 2.27 25.29
N ALA A 934 -34.62 0.94 25.25
CA ALA A 934 -34.98 0.07 26.36
C ALA A 934 -34.11 0.27 27.61
N VAL A 935 -32.85 0.64 27.44
CA VAL A 935 -31.90 0.87 28.55
C VAL A 935 -31.95 2.30 29.07
N THR A 936 -32.14 3.29 28.20
CA THR A 936 -32.28 4.69 28.63
C THR A 936 -33.66 4.98 29.20
N GLY A 937 -34.70 4.23 28.76
CA GLY A 937 -36.09 4.56 29.05
C GLY A 937 -36.58 5.82 28.33
N LEU A 938 -35.78 6.38 27.42
CA LEU A 938 -36.05 7.62 26.71
C LEU A 938 -36.28 7.36 25.22
N PRO A 939 -37.19 8.09 24.56
CA PRO A 939 -37.47 7.91 23.13
C PRO A 939 -36.22 8.10 22.28
N MET A 940 -36.14 7.45 21.12
CA MET A 940 -34.99 7.56 20.21
C MET A 940 -34.73 8.97 19.67
N SER A 941 -35.65 9.91 19.81
CA SER A 941 -35.46 11.32 19.49
C SER A 941 -34.72 12.11 20.57
N SER A 942 -34.55 11.56 21.77
CA SER A 942 -33.81 12.21 22.86
C SER A 942 -32.29 12.23 22.61
N PRO A 943 -31.57 13.30 22.99
CA PRO A 943 -30.12 13.38 22.84
C PRO A 943 -29.36 12.22 23.50
N GLU A 944 -29.85 11.71 24.63
CA GLU A 944 -29.25 10.61 25.38
C GLU A 944 -29.34 9.29 24.61
N SER A 945 -30.53 8.98 24.07
CA SER A 945 -30.71 7.78 23.25
C SER A 945 -29.97 7.87 21.93
N THR A 946 -29.92 9.03 21.26
CA THR A 946 -29.14 9.17 20.03
C THR A 946 -27.63 9.08 20.28
N LEU A 947 -27.13 9.66 21.38
CA LEU A 947 -25.73 9.58 21.79
C LEU A 947 -25.34 8.12 22.07
N LEU A 948 -26.10 7.41 22.91
CA LEU A 948 -25.79 6.03 23.28
C LEU A 948 -25.89 5.10 22.07
N PHE A 949 -26.85 5.33 21.17
CA PHE A 949 -26.94 4.59 19.89
C PHE A 949 -25.70 4.81 19.03
N GLY A 950 -25.26 6.07 18.90
CA GLY A 950 -24.02 6.42 18.22
C GLY A 950 -22.81 5.70 18.83
N GLN A 951 -22.71 5.66 20.15
CA GLN A 951 -21.63 4.96 20.85
C GLN A 951 -21.66 3.45 20.61
N TYR A 952 -22.82 2.79 20.64
CA TYR A 952 -22.90 1.35 20.31
C TYR A 952 -22.49 1.06 18.85
N LEU A 953 -22.91 1.91 17.89
CA LEU A 953 -22.45 1.78 16.51
C LEU A 953 -20.94 1.98 16.39
N GLY A 954 -20.41 3.01 17.06
CA GLY A 954 -18.97 3.28 17.09
C GLY A 954 -18.19 2.11 17.69
N ALA A 955 -18.69 1.47 18.75
CA ALA A 955 -18.09 0.31 19.39
C ALA A 955 -18.11 -0.94 18.49
N LEU A 956 -19.21 -1.15 17.76
CA LEU A 956 -19.30 -2.18 16.70
C LEU A 956 -18.19 -2.00 15.64
N PHE A 957 -18.01 -0.77 15.15
CA PHE A 957 -16.95 -0.49 14.18
C PHE A 957 -15.56 -0.52 14.81
N PHE A 958 -15.42 -0.24 16.11
CA PHE A 958 -14.13 -0.29 16.81
C PHE A 958 -13.58 -1.70 16.92
N GLY A 959 -14.42 -2.69 17.28
CA GLY A 959 -14.03 -4.09 17.23
C GLY A 959 -13.55 -4.51 15.84
N SER A 960 -14.28 -4.10 14.80
CA SER A 960 -13.90 -4.33 13.41
C SER A 960 -12.56 -3.68 13.05
N LEU A 961 -12.33 -2.45 13.54
CA LEU A 961 -11.11 -1.68 13.31
C LEU A 961 -9.90 -2.37 13.91
N ILE A 962 -10.00 -2.82 15.17
CA ILE A 962 -8.94 -3.57 15.87
C ILE A 962 -8.55 -4.82 15.07
N ALA A 963 -9.53 -5.63 14.70
CA ALA A 963 -9.28 -6.91 14.06
C ALA A 963 -8.80 -6.77 12.61
N ASN A 964 -9.25 -5.75 11.88
CA ASN A 964 -8.75 -5.44 10.54
C ASN A 964 -7.35 -4.81 10.58
N ALA A 965 -7.06 -3.90 11.52
CA ALA A 965 -5.73 -3.31 11.69
C ALA A 965 -4.65 -4.38 11.95
N ALA A 966 -5.00 -5.43 12.68
CA ALA A 966 -4.13 -6.58 12.91
C ALA A 966 -3.75 -7.34 11.63
N GLN A 967 -4.59 -7.28 10.59
CA GLN A 967 -4.45 -8.04 9.35
C GLN A 967 -3.98 -7.23 8.16
N VAL A 968 -4.10 -5.90 8.21
CA VAL A 968 -3.68 -5.04 7.11
C VAL A 968 -2.17 -5.17 6.90
N ARG A 969 -1.78 -5.56 5.69
CA ARG A 969 -0.40 -5.50 5.22
C ARG A 969 -0.23 -4.18 4.47
N LEU A 970 0.35 -3.18 5.12
CA LEU A 970 0.74 -1.94 4.47
C LEU A 970 2.22 -1.98 4.09
N PRO A 971 2.61 -1.38 2.95
CA PRO A 971 4.01 -1.13 2.65
C PRO A 971 4.63 -0.22 3.71
N GLU A 972 5.95 -0.09 3.69
CA GLU A 972 6.62 0.91 4.50
C GLU A 972 6.08 2.30 4.17
N LEU A 973 5.73 3.07 5.19
CA LEU A 973 5.28 4.45 5.06
C LEU A 973 6.47 5.36 5.30
N LYS A 974 6.75 6.27 4.36
CA LYS A 974 7.71 7.35 4.58
C LYS A 974 7.06 8.40 5.47
N VAL A 975 7.44 8.42 6.74
CA VAL A 975 7.01 9.44 7.71
C VAL A 975 8.13 10.45 7.85
N PRO A 976 7.85 11.77 7.77
CA PRO A 976 8.86 12.80 7.96
C PRO A 976 9.65 12.56 9.25
N PHE A 977 10.98 12.74 9.20
CA PHE A 977 11.94 12.53 10.31
C PHE A 977 12.15 11.07 10.76
N PHE A 978 11.12 10.24 10.77
CA PHE A 978 11.23 8.83 11.14
C PHE A 978 11.70 7.93 9.99
N GLY A 979 11.61 8.43 8.75
CA GLY A 979 11.95 7.70 7.53
C GLY A 979 10.87 6.66 7.19
N ARG A 980 11.26 5.59 6.50
CA ARG A 980 10.37 4.49 6.17
C ARG A 980 10.10 3.61 7.40
N ILE A 981 8.90 3.65 7.96
CA ILE A 981 8.45 2.80 9.05
C ILE A 981 7.50 1.72 8.53
N ALA A 982 7.44 0.55 9.18
CA ALA A 982 6.50 -0.50 8.83
C ALA A 982 5.06 0.04 8.99
N GLY A 983 4.38 0.34 7.87
CA GLY A 983 3.08 1.00 7.88
C GLY A 983 2.02 0.24 8.68
N GLN A 984 2.13 -1.08 8.70
CA GLN A 984 1.30 -1.96 9.52
C GLN A 984 1.42 -1.65 11.02
N ARG A 985 2.65 -1.58 11.56
CA ARG A 985 2.87 -1.33 13.00
C ARG A 985 2.43 0.07 13.39
N PHE A 986 2.67 1.04 12.53
CA PHE A 986 2.21 2.40 12.73
C PHE A 986 0.68 2.49 12.82
N LEU A 987 -0.03 1.87 11.86
CA LEU A 987 -1.50 1.83 11.87
C LEU A 987 -2.05 1.07 13.09
N GLN A 988 -1.44 -0.06 13.47
CA GLN A 988 -1.80 -0.80 14.68
C GLN A 988 -1.63 0.05 15.94
N GLY A 989 -0.52 0.79 16.05
CA GLY A 989 -0.29 1.73 17.15
C GLY A 989 -1.35 2.82 17.22
N LEU A 990 -1.69 3.44 16.08
CA LEU A 990 -2.76 4.44 16.02
C LEU A 990 -4.12 3.89 16.44
N VAL A 991 -4.50 2.69 15.97
CA VAL A 991 -5.77 2.07 16.33
C VAL A 991 -5.79 1.65 17.80
N ALA A 992 -4.67 1.15 18.33
CA ALA A 992 -4.56 0.78 19.74
C ALA A 992 -4.71 2.02 20.65
N LEU A 993 -4.22 3.18 20.22
CA LEU A 993 -4.39 4.46 20.92
C LEU A 993 -5.83 4.99 20.93
N LEU A 994 -6.71 4.54 20.03
CA LEU A 994 -8.12 4.94 20.08
C LEU A 994 -8.87 4.33 21.27
N ALA A 995 -8.47 3.15 21.76
CA ALA A 995 -9.05 2.52 22.95
C ALA A 995 -8.87 3.36 24.23
N PRO A 996 -7.64 3.74 24.64
CA PRO A 996 -7.43 4.56 25.83
C PRO A 996 -8.09 5.92 25.69
N VAL A 997 -8.11 6.52 24.49
CA VAL A 997 -8.80 7.81 24.24
C VAL A 997 -10.29 7.66 24.49
N TRP A 998 -10.94 6.68 23.87
CA TRP A 998 -12.38 6.43 24.08
C TRP A 998 -12.71 6.17 25.55
N VAL A 999 -11.93 5.32 26.22
CA VAL A 999 -12.18 5.02 27.63
C VAL A 999 -11.95 6.26 28.51
N TYR A 1000 -10.93 7.05 28.22
CA TYR A 1000 -10.63 8.29 28.95
C TYR A 1000 -11.68 9.38 28.75
N THR A 1001 -12.28 9.49 27.57
CA THR A 1001 -13.22 10.58 27.25
C THR A 1001 -14.66 10.21 27.50
N SER A 1002 -15.02 8.93 27.37
CA SER A 1002 -16.42 8.51 27.27
C SER A 1002 -16.79 7.41 28.26
N LEU A 1003 -16.07 6.29 28.31
CA LEU A 1003 -16.49 5.12 29.11
C LEU A 1003 -16.19 5.29 30.60
N ALA A 1004 -15.00 5.79 30.94
CA ALA A 1004 -14.54 6.06 32.29
C ALA A 1004 -13.80 7.41 32.33
N PRO A 1005 -14.55 8.53 32.25
CA PRO A 1005 -13.97 9.86 32.10
C PRO A 1005 -12.86 10.15 33.12
N GLY A 1006 -11.66 10.50 32.64
CA GLY A 1006 -10.52 10.83 33.49
C GLY A 1006 -9.74 9.63 34.07
N SER A 1007 -10.20 8.38 33.88
CA SER A 1007 -9.57 7.21 34.47
C SER A 1007 -8.37 6.71 33.66
N VAL A 1008 -7.16 7.14 34.05
CA VAL A 1008 -5.91 6.70 33.42
C VAL A 1008 -5.71 5.18 33.48
N LEU A 1009 -6.07 4.55 34.61
CA LEU A 1009 -5.95 3.09 34.78
C LEU A 1009 -6.88 2.33 33.81
N ALA A 1010 -8.13 2.78 33.67
CA ALA A 1010 -9.05 2.18 32.71
C ALA A 1010 -8.55 2.36 31.27
N SER A 1011 -8.00 3.53 30.94
CA SER A 1011 -7.39 3.79 29.64
C SER A 1011 -6.21 2.88 29.34
N LEU A 1012 -5.28 2.71 30.29
CA LEU A 1012 -4.15 1.79 30.15
C LEU A 1012 -4.62 0.34 29.98
N GLY A 1013 -5.62 -0.08 30.77
CA GLY A 1013 -6.26 -1.40 30.61
C GLY A 1013 -6.89 -1.58 29.22
N ALA A 1014 -7.55 -0.55 28.69
CA ALA A 1014 -8.14 -0.57 27.35
C ALA A 1014 -7.08 -0.65 26.24
N PHE A 1015 -5.96 0.07 26.39
CA PHE A 1015 -4.83 -0.05 25.47
C PHE A 1015 -4.25 -1.47 25.47
N ALA A 1016 -4.01 -2.05 26.65
CA ALA A 1016 -3.52 -3.41 26.79
C ALA A 1016 -4.50 -4.44 26.18
N ALA A 1017 -5.81 -4.28 26.43
CA ALA A 1017 -6.84 -5.13 25.85
C ALA A 1017 -6.89 -5.02 24.32
N ALA A 1018 -6.83 -3.80 23.76
CA ALA A 1018 -6.78 -3.60 22.32
C ALA A 1018 -5.53 -4.22 21.69
N ALA A 1019 -4.36 -4.03 22.31
CA ALA A 1019 -3.09 -4.63 21.86
C ALA A 1019 -3.14 -6.18 21.91
N LEU A 1020 -3.71 -6.75 22.98
CA LEU A 1020 -3.91 -8.19 23.10
C LEU A 1020 -4.84 -8.72 22.00
N LEU A 1021 -5.99 -8.06 21.79
CA LEU A 1021 -6.93 -8.42 20.73
C LEU A 1021 -6.30 -8.32 19.34
N MET A 1022 -5.50 -7.30 19.06
CA MET A 1022 -4.74 -7.21 17.81
C MET A 1022 -3.74 -8.35 17.67
N THR A 1023 -3.03 -8.69 18.73
CA THR A 1023 -2.03 -9.76 18.73
C THR A 1023 -2.69 -11.11 18.46
N LEU A 1024 -3.85 -11.38 19.07
CA LEU A 1024 -4.65 -12.57 18.81
C LEU A 1024 -5.18 -12.56 17.37
N ALA A 1025 -5.74 -11.44 16.93
CA ALA A 1025 -6.28 -11.27 15.58
C ALA A 1025 -5.22 -11.48 14.49
N ALA A 1026 -3.98 -11.06 14.71
CA ALA A 1026 -2.86 -11.24 13.79
C ALA A 1026 -2.47 -12.72 13.61
N LYS A 1027 -2.71 -13.56 14.62
CA LYS A 1027 -2.44 -15.01 14.59
C LYS A 1027 -3.52 -15.82 13.86
N LEU A 1028 -4.71 -15.26 13.64
CA LEU A 1028 -5.83 -15.98 13.02
C LEU A 1028 -5.70 -16.04 11.48
N THR A 1029 -5.97 -17.20 10.91
CA THR A 1029 -6.08 -17.38 9.45
C THR A 1029 -7.46 -16.95 8.95
N ASN A 1030 -7.61 -16.73 7.64
CA ASN A 1030 -8.91 -16.48 7.01
C ASN A 1030 -9.93 -17.60 7.32
N ARG A 1031 -9.45 -18.85 7.46
CA ARG A 1031 -10.27 -19.97 7.91
C ARG A 1031 -10.81 -19.78 9.31
N ALA A 1032 -9.98 -19.31 10.25
CA ALA A 1032 -10.40 -19.08 11.62
C ALA A 1032 -11.44 -17.96 11.70
N TRP A 1033 -11.23 -16.85 11.01
CA TRP A 1033 -12.21 -15.74 10.98
C TRP A 1033 -13.58 -16.20 10.52
N ILE A 1034 -13.64 -16.86 9.36
CA ILE A 1034 -14.89 -17.40 8.83
C ILE A 1034 -15.61 -18.29 9.85
N ARG A 1035 -14.88 -19.11 10.63
CA ARG A 1035 -15.48 -19.97 11.66
C ARG A 1035 -15.95 -19.20 12.89
N ILE A 1036 -15.12 -18.30 13.39
CA ILE A 1036 -15.36 -17.58 14.65
C ILE A 1036 -16.46 -16.53 14.48
N LEU A 1037 -16.79 -16.10 13.25
CA LEU A 1037 -17.96 -15.26 13.00
C LEU A 1037 -19.21 -15.79 13.71
N GLY A 1038 -19.45 -17.09 13.65
CA GLY A 1038 -20.59 -17.71 14.31
C GLY A 1038 -20.58 -17.58 15.83
N LEU A 1039 -19.42 -17.83 16.45
CA LEU A 1039 -19.24 -17.72 17.88
C LEU A 1039 -19.35 -16.26 18.35
N GLY A 1040 -18.77 -15.31 17.61
CA GLY A 1040 -18.84 -13.90 18.00
C GLY A 1040 -20.24 -13.31 17.87
N MET A 1041 -21.06 -13.76 16.91
CA MET A 1041 -22.46 -13.35 16.84
C MET A 1041 -23.33 -13.96 17.96
N ALA A 1042 -22.95 -15.12 18.51
CA ALA A 1042 -23.61 -15.69 19.69
C ALA A 1042 -23.37 -14.85 20.97
N GLY A 1043 -22.39 -13.94 20.95
CA GLY A 1043 -22.21 -12.92 21.99
C GLY A 1043 -23.42 -12.00 22.19
N LEU A 1044 -24.42 -12.03 21.28
CA LEU A 1044 -25.69 -11.32 21.45
C LEU A 1044 -26.54 -11.82 22.62
N TRP A 1045 -26.25 -12.99 23.20
CA TRP A 1045 -26.91 -13.43 24.43
C TRP A 1045 -26.34 -12.78 25.70
N LEU A 1046 -25.16 -12.16 25.64
CA LEU A 1046 -24.57 -11.53 26.83
C LEU A 1046 -25.49 -10.44 27.44
N PRO A 1047 -26.12 -9.53 26.68
CA PRO A 1047 -27.03 -8.52 27.23
C PRO A 1047 -28.33 -9.15 27.72
N PHE A 1048 -28.78 -10.26 27.11
CA PHE A 1048 -29.93 -11.02 27.60
C PHE A 1048 -29.67 -11.58 29.01
N PHE A 1049 -28.51 -12.21 29.23
CA PHE A 1049 -28.13 -12.70 30.55
C PHE A 1049 -27.86 -11.58 31.56
N ALA A 1050 -27.37 -10.43 31.09
CA ALA A 1050 -27.14 -9.24 31.91
C ALA A 1050 -28.45 -8.58 32.38
N TRP A 1051 -29.58 -8.79 31.68
CA TRP A 1051 -30.86 -8.13 31.98
C TRP A 1051 -31.44 -8.45 33.36
N GLY A 1052 -31.04 -9.56 33.98
CA GLY A 1052 -31.39 -9.93 35.36
C GLY A 1052 -30.18 -10.09 36.27
N SER A 1053 -29.00 -9.62 35.85
CA SER A 1053 -27.74 -9.81 36.56
C SER A 1053 -27.39 -8.60 37.43
N SER A 1054 -26.83 -8.86 38.61
CA SER A 1054 -26.25 -7.82 39.49
C SER A 1054 -24.79 -7.48 39.18
N TRP A 1055 -24.07 -8.35 38.48
CA TRP A 1055 -22.61 -8.22 38.26
C TRP A 1055 -22.23 -7.55 36.94
N LEU A 1056 -23.16 -7.48 35.97
CA LEU A 1056 -22.93 -6.84 34.68
C LEU A 1056 -24.18 -6.10 34.23
N SER A 1057 -24.06 -4.79 34.03
CA SER A 1057 -25.19 -4.00 33.52
C SER A 1057 -25.52 -4.39 32.06
N PRO A 1058 -26.79 -4.32 31.64
CA PRO A 1058 -27.16 -4.57 30.25
C PRO A 1058 -26.40 -3.66 29.27
N ALA A 1059 -26.20 -2.39 29.63
CA ALA A 1059 -25.48 -1.43 28.79
C ALA A 1059 -24.03 -1.87 28.53
N THR A 1060 -23.31 -2.25 29.59
CA THR A 1060 -21.93 -2.74 29.50
C THR A 1060 -21.88 -4.05 28.72
N ALA A 1061 -22.81 -4.97 28.97
CA ALA A 1061 -22.92 -6.20 28.21
C ALA A 1061 -23.12 -5.95 26.71
N MET A 1062 -23.96 -4.98 26.35
CA MET A 1062 -24.19 -4.60 24.95
C MET A 1062 -22.94 -4.01 24.30
N PHE A 1063 -22.18 -3.16 24.99
CA PHE A 1063 -20.88 -2.67 24.50
C PHE A 1063 -19.93 -3.82 24.18
N LEU A 1064 -19.78 -4.79 25.09
CA LEU A 1064 -18.93 -5.96 24.88
C LEU A 1064 -19.43 -6.81 23.69
N THR A 1065 -20.73 -7.02 23.59
CA THR A 1065 -21.37 -7.75 22.49
C THR A 1065 -21.09 -7.10 21.14
N VAL A 1066 -21.29 -5.78 21.01
CA VAL A 1066 -21.10 -5.11 19.72
C VAL A 1066 -19.62 -5.02 19.34
N ILE A 1067 -18.72 -4.81 20.30
CA ILE A 1067 -17.26 -4.89 20.04
C ILE A 1067 -16.89 -6.28 19.55
N LEU A 1068 -17.36 -7.34 20.21
CA LEU A 1068 -17.10 -8.72 19.80
C LEU A 1068 -17.67 -9.02 18.42
N ALA A 1069 -18.93 -8.65 18.18
CA ALA A 1069 -19.59 -8.82 16.89
C ALA A 1069 -18.82 -8.11 15.77
N GLY A 1070 -18.35 -6.88 16.03
CA GLY A 1070 -17.53 -6.11 15.13
C GLY A 1070 -16.19 -6.77 14.82
N ALA A 1071 -15.49 -7.22 15.86
CA ALA A 1071 -14.18 -7.87 15.79
C ALA A 1071 -14.21 -9.16 14.99
N VAL A 1072 -15.32 -9.90 15.00
CA VAL A 1072 -15.46 -11.12 14.19
C VAL A 1072 -16.04 -10.83 12.81
N TYR A 1073 -17.02 -9.93 12.69
CA TYR A 1073 -17.74 -9.67 11.43
C TYR A 1073 -16.82 -9.04 10.39
N GLY A 1074 -16.09 -7.99 10.78
CA GLY A 1074 -15.21 -7.24 9.86
C GLY A 1074 -14.22 -8.13 9.11
N PRO A 1075 -13.30 -8.80 9.81
CA PRO A 1075 -12.35 -9.72 9.21
C PRO A 1075 -12.98 -10.85 8.39
N SER A 1076 -14.07 -11.44 8.87
CA SER A 1076 -14.75 -12.54 8.18
C SER A 1076 -15.34 -12.06 6.86
N PHE A 1077 -15.95 -10.87 6.86
CA PHE A 1077 -16.43 -10.22 5.66
C PHE A 1077 -15.29 -9.90 4.69
N VAL A 1078 -14.17 -9.36 5.18
CA VAL A 1078 -12.98 -9.07 4.36
C VAL A 1078 -12.38 -10.35 3.75
N ALA A 1079 -12.29 -11.44 4.53
CA ALA A 1079 -11.80 -12.74 4.07
C ALA A 1079 -12.69 -13.30 2.95
N LEU A 1080 -14.01 -13.31 3.13
CA LEU A 1080 -14.95 -13.77 2.12
C LEU A 1080 -14.95 -12.87 0.89
N LYS A 1081 -14.86 -11.55 1.08
CA LYS A 1081 -14.79 -10.57 -0.01
C LYS A 1081 -13.52 -10.75 -0.83
N THR A 1082 -12.38 -11.04 -0.19
CA THR A 1082 -11.12 -11.33 -0.88
C THR A 1082 -11.20 -12.61 -1.70
N ILE A 1083 -11.86 -13.66 -1.17
CA ILE A 1083 -12.13 -14.90 -1.93
C ILE A 1083 -13.04 -14.61 -3.13
N PHE A 1084 -14.05 -13.78 -2.95
CA PHE A 1084 -14.97 -13.38 -4.02
C PHE A 1084 -14.25 -12.56 -5.10
N GLU A 1085 -13.68 -11.41 -4.74
CA GLU A 1085 -13.09 -10.45 -5.69
C GLU A 1085 -11.77 -10.95 -6.30
N GLY A 1086 -10.95 -11.65 -5.51
CA GLY A 1086 -9.66 -12.20 -5.96
C GLY A 1086 -9.81 -13.26 -7.05
N GLY A 1087 -10.98 -13.88 -7.16
CA GLY A 1087 -11.30 -14.83 -8.21
C GLY A 1087 -11.90 -14.22 -9.47
N LEU A 1088 -12.13 -12.90 -9.59
CA LEU A 1088 -12.90 -12.31 -10.70
C LEU A 1088 -12.05 -11.54 -11.72
N GLN A 1089 -12.40 -11.67 -13.01
CA GLN A 1089 -11.76 -10.92 -14.11
C GLN A 1089 -12.08 -9.42 -14.04
N LYS A 1090 -11.12 -8.60 -14.47
CA LYS A 1090 -11.22 -7.13 -14.41
C LYS A 1090 -12.41 -6.56 -15.20
N ASN A 1091 -12.74 -7.15 -16.33
CA ASN A 1091 -13.74 -6.66 -17.29
C ASN A 1091 -15.20 -6.92 -16.86
N VAL A 1092 -15.42 -7.82 -15.91
CA VAL A 1092 -16.77 -8.16 -15.40
C VAL A 1092 -16.99 -7.78 -13.94
N LEU A 1093 -15.95 -7.23 -13.28
CA LEU A 1093 -15.95 -6.96 -11.85
C LEU A 1093 -17.14 -6.09 -11.40
N GLY A 1094 -17.45 -5.01 -12.12
CA GLY A 1094 -18.58 -4.13 -11.79
C GLY A 1094 -19.93 -4.86 -11.79
N LYS A 1095 -20.17 -5.71 -12.80
CA LYS A 1095 -21.40 -6.52 -12.89
C LYS A 1095 -21.50 -7.54 -11.76
N MET A 1096 -20.39 -8.18 -11.41
CA MET A 1096 -20.35 -9.19 -10.34
C MET A 1096 -20.52 -8.58 -8.95
N ILE A 1097 -19.85 -7.45 -8.69
CA ILE A 1097 -20.03 -6.68 -7.45
C ILE A 1097 -21.48 -6.19 -7.34
N GLY A 1098 -22.08 -5.73 -8.45
CA GLY A 1098 -23.49 -5.36 -8.48
C GLY A 1098 -24.42 -6.50 -8.05
N VAL A 1099 -24.22 -7.71 -8.59
CA VAL A 1099 -25.00 -8.92 -8.20
C VAL A 1099 -24.80 -9.28 -6.73
N GLN A 1100 -23.55 -9.27 -6.25
CA GLN A 1100 -23.22 -9.55 -4.85
C GLN A 1100 -23.85 -8.52 -3.91
N GLY A 1101 -23.76 -7.23 -4.24
CA GLY A 1101 -24.40 -6.15 -3.50
C GLY A 1101 -25.92 -6.30 -3.47
N SER A 1102 -26.54 -6.66 -4.59
CA SER A 1102 -27.98 -6.90 -4.64
C SER A 1102 -28.42 -8.08 -3.76
N LEU A 1103 -27.70 -9.21 -3.78
CA LEU A 1103 -28.02 -10.35 -2.93
C LEU A 1103 -27.76 -10.09 -1.44
N LEU A 1104 -26.70 -9.35 -1.13
CA LEU A 1104 -26.42 -8.87 0.22
C LEU A 1104 -27.59 -8.04 0.77
N ASN A 1105 -28.09 -7.08 -0.03
CA ASN A 1105 -29.19 -6.22 0.38
C ASN A 1105 -30.54 -6.94 0.42
N ALA A 1106 -30.76 -7.93 -0.44
CA ALA A 1106 -31.91 -8.82 -0.34
C ALA A 1106 -31.91 -9.58 0.99
N ALA A 1107 -30.77 -10.19 1.34
CA ALA A 1107 -30.62 -10.90 2.61
C ALA A 1107 -30.80 -9.96 3.82
N ARG A 1108 -30.26 -8.73 3.75
CA ARG A 1108 -30.47 -7.69 4.76
C ARG A 1108 -31.95 -7.31 4.90
N SER A 1109 -32.64 -7.08 3.78
CA SER A 1109 -34.06 -6.74 3.76
C SER A 1109 -34.90 -7.84 4.40
N VAL A 1110 -34.68 -9.10 4.01
CA VAL A 1110 -35.36 -10.26 4.58
C VAL A 1110 -35.11 -10.37 6.08
N ALA A 1111 -33.86 -10.21 6.51
CA ALA A 1111 -33.51 -10.34 7.91
C ALA A 1111 -34.09 -9.21 8.77
N ILE A 1112 -34.04 -7.95 8.32
CA ILE A 1112 -34.62 -6.82 9.04
C ILE A 1112 -36.15 -6.96 9.13
N GLY A 1113 -36.80 -7.28 7.99
CA GLY A 1113 -38.26 -7.46 7.96
C GLY A 1113 -38.72 -8.63 8.83
N GLY A 1114 -38.01 -9.76 8.78
CA GLY A 1114 -38.27 -10.91 9.65
C GLY A 1114 -38.06 -10.58 11.13
N THR A 1115 -37.01 -9.83 11.46
CA THR A 1115 -36.73 -9.39 12.84
C THR A 1115 -37.84 -8.47 13.36
N ALA A 1116 -38.32 -7.53 12.54
CA ALA A 1116 -39.42 -6.64 12.90
C ALA A 1116 -40.73 -7.42 13.13
N ALA A 1117 -41.01 -8.43 12.29
CA ALA A 1117 -42.17 -9.30 12.45
C ALA A 1117 -42.09 -10.16 13.73
N ILE A 1118 -40.92 -10.75 14.02
CA ILE A 1118 -40.66 -11.49 15.27
C ILE A 1118 -40.85 -10.56 16.47
N TYR A 1119 -40.29 -9.35 16.42
CA TYR A 1119 -40.45 -8.37 17.49
C TYR A 1119 -41.93 -8.00 17.73
N GLY A 1120 -42.69 -7.77 16.66
CA GLY A 1120 -44.13 -7.50 16.77
C GLY A 1120 -44.93 -8.68 17.34
N ALA A 1121 -44.54 -9.92 17.02
CA ALA A 1121 -45.22 -11.12 17.51
C ALA A 1121 -44.93 -11.43 19.00
N LEU A 1122 -43.74 -11.08 19.50
CA LEU A 1122 -43.30 -11.43 20.86
C LEU A 1122 -43.82 -10.50 21.96
N ASN A 1123 -44.62 -9.48 21.63
CA ASN A 1123 -45.27 -8.52 22.55
C ASN A 1123 -44.33 -7.97 23.65
N PRO A 1124 -43.93 -6.69 23.54
CA PRO A 1124 -42.58 -6.09 23.46
C PRO A 1124 -41.51 -6.46 24.51
N ALA A 1125 -41.49 -7.66 25.10
CA ALA A 1125 -40.44 -8.10 26.02
C ALA A 1125 -39.07 -8.20 25.32
N PHE A 1126 -38.31 -7.10 25.36
CA PHE A 1126 -37.06 -6.95 24.63
C PHE A 1126 -35.98 -8.01 24.99
N PRO A 1127 -35.84 -8.47 26.25
CA PRO A 1127 -34.91 -9.56 26.57
C PRO A 1127 -35.25 -10.87 25.83
N ILE A 1128 -36.53 -11.24 25.75
CA ILE A 1128 -36.97 -12.46 25.05
C ILE A 1128 -36.66 -12.35 23.55
N PHE A 1129 -36.86 -11.16 22.98
CA PHE A 1129 -36.47 -10.88 21.59
C PHE A 1129 -34.97 -11.09 21.35
N LEU A 1130 -34.10 -10.65 22.28
CA LEU A 1130 -32.65 -10.91 22.17
C LEU A 1130 -32.32 -12.40 22.25
N ALA A 1131 -33.03 -13.18 23.08
CA ALA A 1131 -32.85 -14.63 23.16
C ALA A 1131 -33.16 -15.31 21.81
N VAL A 1132 -34.29 -14.97 21.19
CA VAL A 1132 -34.70 -15.49 19.88
C VAL A 1132 -33.72 -15.08 18.78
N LEU A 1133 -33.31 -13.81 18.77
CA LEU A 1133 -32.35 -13.30 17.78
C LEU A 1133 -30.97 -13.96 17.94
N GLY A 1134 -30.52 -14.19 19.18
CA GLY A 1134 -29.29 -14.93 19.46
C GLY A 1134 -29.36 -16.38 18.99
N GLY A 1135 -30.52 -17.05 19.13
CA GLY A 1135 -30.73 -18.40 18.58
C GLY A 1135 -30.61 -18.45 17.06
N PHE A 1136 -31.20 -17.46 16.37
CA PHE A 1136 -31.05 -17.30 14.92
C PHE A 1136 -29.58 -17.07 14.52
N TYR A 1137 -28.85 -16.24 15.27
CA TYR A 1137 -27.43 -15.98 15.01
C TYR A 1137 -26.54 -17.20 15.28
N ALA A 1138 -26.85 -18.00 16.29
CA ALA A 1138 -26.16 -19.26 16.57
C ALA A 1138 -26.33 -20.25 15.41
N ALA A 1139 -27.55 -20.37 14.85
CA ALA A 1139 -27.80 -21.22 13.69
C ALA A 1139 -26.99 -20.78 12.45
N ILE A 1140 -26.95 -19.48 12.16
CA ILE A 1140 -26.07 -18.92 11.12
C ILE A 1140 -24.60 -19.20 11.45
N GLY A 1141 -24.24 -19.13 12.72
CA GLY A 1141 -22.89 -19.38 13.18
C GLY A 1141 -22.40 -20.79 12.93
N VAL A 1142 -23.26 -21.80 13.06
CA VAL A 1142 -22.96 -23.18 12.68
C VAL A 1142 -22.67 -23.29 11.18
N ALA A 1143 -23.41 -22.57 10.33
CA ALA A 1143 -23.14 -22.55 8.89
C ALA A 1143 -21.75 -21.96 8.59
N PHE A 1144 -21.37 -20.88 9.26
CA PHE A 1144 -20.05 -20.26 9.16
C PHE A 1144 -18.92 -21.16 9.69
N TRP A 1145 -19.15 -21.90 10.77
CA TRP A 1145 -18.21 -22.90 11.29
C TRP A 1145 -17.86 -23.97 10.26
N LEU A 1146 -18.86 -24.39 9.48
CA LEU A 1146 -18.73 -25.39 8.42
C LEU A 1146 -18.24 -24.80 7.09
N ALA A 1147 -18.34 -23.49 6.89
CA ALA A 1147 -18.06 -22.81 5.63
C ALA A 1147 -16.67 -23.07 5.01
N PRO A 1148 -15.56 -23.18 5.78
CA PRO A 1148 -14.23 -23.37 5.20
C PRO A 1148 -14.08 -24.60 4.31
N ARG A 1149 -14.93 -25.63 4.46
CA ARG A 1149 -14.91 -26.83 3.60
C ARG A 1149 -15.21 -26.52 2.12
N PHE A 1150 -15.81 -25.37 1.84
CA PHE A 1150 -16.21 -24.95 0.50
C PHE A 1150 -15.20 -24.03 -0.19
N PHE A 1151 -14.17 -23.57 0.51
CA PHE A 1151 -13.17 -22.63 0.00
C PHE A 1151 -11.81 -23.32 -0.13
N PRO A 1152 -11.51 -23.90 -1.30
CA PRO A 1152 -10.19 -24.49 -1.52
C PRO A 1152 -9.12 -23.40 -1.47
N GLY A 1153 -7.92 -23.74 -0.97
CA GLY A 1153 -6.82 -22.80 -0.78
C GLY A 1153 -6.80 -22.07 0.56
N LEU A 1154 -7.83 -22.23 1.42
CA LEU A 1154 -7.73 -21.77 2.81
C LEU A 1154 -6.71 -22.62 3.60
N PRO A 1155 -5.95 -22.02 4.53
CA PRO A 1155 -5.04 -22.76 5.40
C PRO A 1155 -5.73 -23.92 6.13
N LYS A 1156 -5.03 -25.03 6.34
CA LYS A 1156 -5.58 -26.18 7.09
C LYS A 1156 -5.79 -25.84 8.57
N THR A 1157 -4.93 -24.99 9.12
CA THR A 1157 -4.92 -24.57 10.52
C THR A 1157 -5.72 -23.28 10.75
N MET A 1158 -6.23 -23.10 11.98
CA MET A 1158 -6.83 -21.83 12.41
C MET A 1158 -5.79 -20.76 12.72
N LEU A 1159 -4.61 -21.18 13.17
CA LEU A 1159 -3.50 -20.30 13.48
C LEU A 1159 -2.57 -20.22 12.28
N ARG A 1160 -2.09 -19.01 11.98
CA ARG A 1160 -1.00 -18.84 11.04
C ARG A 1160 0.21 -19.59 11.63
N PRO A 1161 0.89 -20.45 10.85
CA PRO A 1161 2.16 -20.99 11.31
C PRO A 1161 3.03 -19.81 11.70
N GLY A 1162 3.67 -19.88 12.88
CA GLY A 1162 4.59 -18.83 13.27
C GLY A 1162 5.59 -18.67 12.13
N GLU A 1163 5.60 -17.49 11.51
CA GLU A 1163 6.75 -17.07 10.73
C GLU A 1163 7.88 -17.02 11.76
N HIS A 1164 8.58 -18.14 11.96
CA HIS A 1164 9.98 -18.06 12.36
C HIS A 1164 10.57 -17.11 11.34
N GLN A 1165 10.89 -15.91 11.80
CA GLN A 1165 11.41 -14.80 11.00
C GLN A 1165 12.67 -15.31 10.30
N GLU A 1166 12.52 -15.72 9.03
CA GLU A 1166 13.62 -15.76 8.07
C GLU A 1166 13.94 -14.35 7.61
#